data_AF-F0WYL8-F1
#
_entry.id   AF-F0WYL8-F1
#
_cell.length_a   1.000
_cell.length_b   1.000
_cell.length_c   1.000
_cell.angle_alpha   90.00
_cell.angle_beta   90.00
_cell.angle_gamma   90.00
#
_symmetry.space_group_name_H-M   'P 1'
#
loop_
_entity.id
_entity.type
_entity.pdbx_description
1 polymer ?
#
loop_
_entity_poly.entity_id
_entity_poly.type
_entity_poly.pdbx_seq_one_letter_code
_entity_poly.pdbx_strand_id
1 'polypeptide(L)'
;MRRVFLASFLSVFAVYSAADPAAPAEPVKDAKWYWEHEENRFQDDSPLFKTFTPNDNNKTCTNDIHATPFNSQLRGVNLGGLLVLEPWITPTLFYQFLSTQERFGDKAPEKTALDTYTFCTALGKEEANRQLRIHWANWVTEEDFIRLKKAGVNSVRIPVGDYMFKPYEPYIGCTDGAVEVLDRVLDLALKYGMSALLDIHAHIDSQNGFDNSGQASAVKWTSLASTEGVHSTTFEHWPIRNANWVGTFDTEHNNYSTINYANLNHSLEAVTIIVERYASHLAVMGLEPVNEPWELTPVAILKEFYWKSYKRVKALAPSWKFIMHDSFRFAVDMWSGYMKGCPEVVMDTHIYQAWMSPGTEADFFSNACQQKYTITTMENNFMPVIVGEWSVATDNCAMWLNGFNDNLPGYPKVVCKLQECPVESTYLGNGFPGTPLDLNKPIQGPYGTGTSGPSFGLCPVTSDNAFHQKDDDHLTLRLLRKKLNAWSVGHGWYFWNFKAELDYKWSFLALFDRGFLPKNVSNFDDDEGILDACQIEDKGEFICRAKRGVKKFELKNGLAYACNAPGMDCTNMNKTYLTLLEQCDWAFNAYWHQHRREGATCDFGGAAHLLTIDASKTKTNVNMSSSSSVSTVVTRKGTTVIWIVVMACAAVILVAGFVFRWRQNRLRREQYAPIGRN
;
A
#
# COMPACT_ATOMS: atom_id res chain seq x y z
N MET A 1 17.08 -31.33 37.80
CA MET A 1 15.92 -30.83 38.56
C MET A 1 14.89 -30.30 37.58
N ARG A 2 13.90 -31.13 37.25
CA ARG A 2 12.78 -30.87 36.34
C ARG A 2 11.54 -31.42 37.04
N ARG A 3 10.50 -30.60 37.25
CA ARG A 3 9.07 -30.96 37.35
C ARG A 3 8.28 -29.81 38.01
N VAL A 4 6.98 -29.79 37.67
CA VAL A 4 5.87 -28.96 38.23
C VAL A 4 5.86 -27.53 37.66
N PHE A 5 4.91 -27.06 36.84
CA PHE A 5 3.44 -27.16 36.91
C PHE A 5 2.80 -27.33 35.51
N LEU A 6 1.98 -28.37 35.36
CA LEU A 6 0.97 -28.50 34.31
C LEU A 6 -0.17 -29.32 34.92
N ALA A 7 -1.18 -28.65 35.49
CA ALA A 7 -2.43 -29.28 35.95
C ALA A 7 -3.46 -28.21 36.36
N SER A 8 -4.48 -28.04 35.54
CA SER A 8 -5.85 -27.54 35.79
C SER A 8 -6.36 -27.21 34.38
N PHE A 9 -7.11 -28.05 33.68
CA PHE A 9 -8.51 -28.39 33.95
C PHE A 9 -8.84 -29.74 33.29
N LEU A 10 -9.23 -30.72 34.09
CA LEU A 10 -10.03 -31.86 33.66
C LEU A 10 -10.75 -32.42 34.89
N SER A 11 -11.98 -32.86 34.67
CA SER A 11 -12.93 -33.48 35.61
C SER A 11 -13.68 -32.57 36.59
N VAL A 12 -14.91 -32.19 36.20
CA VAL A 12 -16.07 -32.32 37.09
C VAL A 12 -17.19 -33.02 36.33
N PHE A 13 -17.39 -34.28 36.71
CA PHE A 13 -18.61 -35.10 36.73
C PHE A 13 -19.75 -34.80 35.76
N ALA A 14 -20.02 -35.81 34.93
CA ALA A 14 -21.35 -36.17 34.48
C ALA A 14 -22.32 -36.30 35.69
N VAL A 15 -23.27 -35.38 35.76
CA VAL A 15 -24.56 -35.61 36.40
C VAL A 15 -25.57 -35.50 35.26
N TYR A 16 -26.12 -36.66 34.86
CA TYR A 16 -27.33 -36.72 34.05
C TYR A 16 -28.47 -36.09 34.86
N SER A 17 -28.73 -34.80 34.64
CA SER A 17 -30.03 -34.21 34.93
C SER A 17 -30.89 -34.45 33.71
N ALA A 18 -32.04 -35.11 33.89
CA ALA A 18 -33.07 -35.17 32.88
C ALA A 18 -33.38 -33.73 32.43
N ALA A 19 -33.10 -33.43 31.16
CA ALA A 19 -33.44 -32.16 30.56
C ALA A 19 -34.96 -32.04 30.52
N ASP A 20 -35.47 -30.93 31.02
CA ASP A 20 -36.86 -30.52 30.90
C ASP A 20 -37.19 -30.39 29.39
N PRO A 21 -38.13 -31.18 28.82
CA PRO A 21 -38.39 -31.20 27.39
C PRO A 21 -39.11 -29.95 26.85
N ALA A 22 -39.22 -28.90 27.67
CA ALA A 22 -39.96 -27.67 27.36
C ALA A 22 -39.09 -26.40 27.29
N ALA A 23 -37.75 -26.50 27.38
CA ALA A 23 -36.90 -25.36 27.08
C ALA A 23 -36.84 -25.15 25.56
N PRO A 24 -37.27 -24.00 25.00
CA PRO A 24 -37.10 -23.73 23.59
C PRO A 24 -35.61 -23.78 23.26
N ALA A 25 -35.23 -24.54 22.23
CA ALA A 25 -33.86 -24.54 21.73
C ALA A 25 -33.44 -23.09 21.45
N GLU A 26 -32.32 -22.64 22.00
CA GLU A 26 -31.82 -21.31 21.68
C GLU A 26 -31.68 -21.18 20.16
N PRO A 27 -32.13 -20.07 19.55
CA PRO A 27 -32.02 -19.88 18.11
C PRO A 27 -30.55 -19.99 17.70
N VAL A 28 -30.28 -20.79 16.66
CA VAL A 28 -28.93 -20.94 16.10
C VAL A 28 -28.48 -19.58 15.59
N LYS A 29 -27.44 -19.04 16.22
CA LYS A 29 -26.83 -17.75 15.85
C LYS A 29 -26.02 -17.94 14.57
N ASP A 30 -26.39 -17.25 13.51
CA ASP A 30 -25.68 -17.28 12.23
C ASP A 30 -24.50 -16.28 12.21
N ALA A 31 -23.70 -16.29 11.13
CA ALA A 31 -22.54 -15.40 11.01
C ALA A 31 -22.92 -13.92 11.07
N LYS A 32 -24.09 -13.56 10.53
CA LYS A 32 -24.61 -12.19 10.61
C LYS A 32 -24.92 -11.79 12.04
N TRP A 33 -25.52 -12.69 12.83
CA TRP A 33 -25.75 -12.46 14.25
C TRP A 33 -24.45 -12.14 14.98
N TYR A 34 -23.37 -12.89 14.75
CA TYR A 34 -22.06 -12.63 15.38
C TYR A 34 -21.42 -11.32 14.91
N TRP A 35 -21.63 -10.96 13.65
CA TRP A 35 -21.20 -9.66 13.13
C TRP A 35 -21.91 -8.51 13.85
N GLU A 36 -23.23 -8.61 14.03
CA GLU A 36 -24.07 -7.58 14.66
C GLU A 36 -23.93 -7.53 16.19
N HIS A 37 -23.68 -8.67 16.85
CA HIS A 37 -23.66 -8.82 18.31
C HIS A 37 -22.25 -9.12 18.83
N GLU A 38 -21.27 -8.37 18.33
CA GLU A 38 -19.85 -8.46 18.68
C GLU A 38 -19.61 -8.77 20.17
N GLU A 39 -18.56 -9.55 20.48
CA GLU A 39 -18.21 -9.90 21.86
C GLU A 39 -18.22 -8.67 22.77
N ASN A 40 -18.92 -8.79 23.91
CA ASN A 40 -19.13 -7.68 24.86
C ASN A 40 -17.83 -6.94 25.23
N ARG A 41 -16.69 -7.63 25.25
CA ARG A 41 -15.39 -7.01 25.58
C ARG A 41 -14.94 -5.93 24.60
N PHE A 42 -15.47 -5.87 23.38
CA PHE A 42 -15.14 -4.85 22.38
C PHE A 42 -16.23 -3.79 22.20
N GLN A 43 -17.29 -3.81 23.02
CA GLN A 43 -18.35 -2.80 23.00
C GLN A 43 -17.89 -1.49 23.66
N ASP A 44 -18.63 -0.40 23.39
CA ASP A 44 -18.24 0.96 23.76
C ASP A 44 -18.04 1.21 25.27
N ASP A 45 -18.71 0.43 26.13
CA ASP A 45 -18.63 0.52 27.59
C ASP A 45 -17.52 -0.33 28.21
N SER A 46 -16.71 -0.98 27.37
CA SER A 46 -15.63 -1.85 27.82
C SER A 46 -14.54 -1.09 28.57
N PRO A 47 -14.10 -1.58 29.75
CA PRO A 47 -13.01 -0.96 30.51
C PRO A 47 -11.64 -1.11 29.82
N LEU A 48 -11.57 -1.77 28.65
CA LEU A 48 -10.36 -1.94 27.86
C LEU A 48 -9.90 -0.61 27.21
N PHE A 49 -10.84 0.28 26.86
CA PHE A 49 -10.52 1.57 26.25
C PHE A 49 -10.30 2.64 27.32
N LYS A 50 -9.15 2.58 28.00
CA LYS A 50 -8.85 3.48 29.13
C LYS A 50 -8.53 4.91 28.70
N THR A 51 -8.10 5.09 27.46
CA THR A 51 -7.45 6.31 26.98
C THR A 51 -8.31 7.12 26.01
N PHE A 52 -9.41 6.54 25.54
CA PHE A 52 -10.41 7.15 24.67
C PHE A 52 -11.74 6.41 24.85
N THR A 53 -12.86 7.02 24.45
CA THR A 53 -14.17 6.37 24.42
C THR A 53 -14.61 6.20 22.96
N PRO A 54 -14.74 4.96 22.44
CA PRO A 54 -15.30 4.72 21.12
C PRO A 54 -16.81 5.02 21.06
N ASN A 55 -17.31 5.29 19.86
CA ASN A 55 -18.72 5.49 19.57
C ASN A 55 -19.11 4.67 18.34
N ASP A 56 -19.79 3.55 18.54
CA ASP A 56 -20.18 2.59 17.51
C ASP A 56 -21.16 3.19 16.48
N ASN A 57 -21.99 4.15 16.87
CA ASN A 57 -23.02 4.73 16.01
C ASN A 57 -22.43 5.55 14.86
N ASN A 58 -21.50 6.45 15.19
CA ASN A 58 -20.88 7.35 14.20
C ASN A 58 -19.42 6.99 13.88
N LYS A 59 -18.86 5.95 14.53
CA LYS A 59 -17.50 5.45 14.35
C LYS A 59 -16.46 6.55 14.58
N THR A 60 -16.60 7.25 15.70
CA THR A 60 -15.68 8.30 16.18
C THR A 60 -15.21 8.00 17.59
N CYS A 61 -14.22 8.74 18.06
CA CYS A 61 -13.72 8.60 19.43
C CYS A 61 -13.73 9.94 20.16
N THR A 62 -13.95 9.90 21.47
CA THR A 62 -13.93 11.08 22.35
C THR A 62 -12.94 10.89 23.50
N ASN A 63 -12.59 12.00 24.15
CA ASN A 63 -11.74 12.02 25.35
C ASN A 63 -10.34 11.41 25.17
N ASP A 64 -9.80 11.45 23.95
CA ASP A 64 -8.42 11.02 23.73
C ASP A 64 -7.44 11.91 24.51
N ILE A 65 -6.65 11.26 25.37
CA ILE A 65 -5.58 11.86 26.16
C ILE A 65 -4.18 11.34 25.72
N HIS A 66 -4.13 10.46 24.73
CA HIS A 66 -2.91 9.82 24.22
C HIS A 66 -2.77 10.05 22.71
N ALA A 67 -2.09 11.12 22.32
CA ALA A 67 -1.42 11.15 21.03
C ALA A 67 0.00 10.65 21.24
N THR A 68 0.32 9.42 20.80
CA THR A 68 1.72 8.99 20.70
C THR A 68 2.31 9.69 19.49
N PRO A 69 3.30 10.61 19.67
CA PRO A 69 3.72 11.46 18.58
C PRO A 69 4.26 10.68 17.39
N PHE A 70 3.72 10.92 16.19
CA PHE A 70 4.22 10.32 14.96
C PHE A 70 5.21 11.27 14.29
N ASN A 71 6.20 11.74 15.08
CA ASN A 71 7.11 12.84 14.74
C ASN A 71 8.22 12.47 13.75
N SER A 72 8.36 11.19 13.42
CA SER A 72 9.39 10.65 12.54
C SER A 72 8.77 9.80 11.44
N GLN A 73 9.25 9.98 10.22
CA GLN A 73 8.79 9.27 9.04
C GLN A 73 9.21 7.81 9.07
N LEU A 74 8.30 6.95 8.62
CA LEU A 74 8.65 5.61 8.17
C LEU A 74 9.35 5.73 6.81
N ARG A 75 10.54 5.16 6.69
CA ARG A 75 11.28 5.10 5.45
C ARG A 75 11.71 3.66 5.26
N GLY A 76 10.77 2.90 4.70
CA GLY A 76 10.75 1.46 4.77
C GLY A 76 10.74 0.76 3.42
N VAL A 77 10.74 -0.57 3.49
CA VAL A 77 10.52 -1.45 2.34
C VAL A 77 9.43 -2.48 2.68
N ASN A 78 8.73 -2.96 1.68
CA ASN A 78 7.89 -4.14 1.81
C ASN A 78 8.76 -5.41 1.76
N LEU A 79 8.32 -6.48 2.41
CA LEU A 79 8.90 -7.83 2.32
C LEU A 79 8.00 -8.75 1.47
N GLY A 80 7.57 -8.25 0.31
CA GLY A 80 6.71 -8.94 -0.65
C GLY A 80 7.34 -10.21 -1.23
N GLY A 81 6.49 -11.12 -1.68
CA GLY A 81 6.88 -12.44 -2.20
C GLY A 81 7.38 -13.43 -1.14
N LEU A 82 7.39 -13.11 0.16
CA LEU A 82 7.83 -14.03 1.23
C LEU A 82 6.72 -14.96 1.72
N LEU A 83 5.69 -14.41 2.36
CA LEU A 83 4.62 -15.19 2.99
C LEU A 83 3.38 -15.27 2.11
N VAL A 84 3.22 -14.32 1.19
CA VAL A 84 2.25 -14.33 0.10
C VAL A 84 3.05 -14.30 -1.20
N LEU A 85 2.85 -15.32 -2.03
CA LEU A 85 3.62 -15.50 -3.26
C LEU A 85 3.09 -14.62 -4.38
N GLU A 86 4.01 -13.97 -5.09
CA GLU A 86 3.75 -13.22 -6.29
C GLU A 86 4.70 -13.70 -7.41
N PRO A 87 4.18 -14.31 -8.47
CA PRO A 87 5.00 -14.93 -9.51
C PRO A 87 6.00 -13.97 -10.15
N TRP A 88 5.64 -12.69 -10.28
CA TRP A 88 6.50 -11.69 -10.91
C TRP A 88 7.68 -11.25 -10.04
N ILE A 89 7.56 -11.37 -8.71
CA ILE A 89 8.65 -11.08 -7.76
C ILE A 89 9.64 -12.24 -7.72
N THR A 90 9.14 -13.48 -7.65
CA THR A 90 9.94 -14.72 -7.56
C THR A 90 9.66 -15.68 -8.72
N PRO A 91 9.92 -15.30 -9.98
CA PRO A 91 9.55 -16.08 -11.16
C PRO A 91 10.16 -17.48 -11.18
N THR A 92 11.37 -17.68 -10.63
CA THR A 92 12.04 -18.99 -10.68
C THR A 92 11.33 -20.05 -9.83
N LEU A 93 10.56 -19.64 -8.81
CA LEU A 93 9.67 -20.54 -8.06
C LEU A 93 8.51 -21.08 -8.93
N PHE A 94 8.12 -20.32 -9.95
CA PHE A 94 6.96 -20.61 -10.80
C PHE A 94 7.31 -21.20 -12.17
N TYR A 95 8.59 -21.25 -12.56
CA TYR A 95 9.03 -21.86 -13.82
C TYR A 95 8.56 -23.30 -13.99
N GLN A 96 8.42 -24.04 -12.89
CA GLN A 96 7.89 -25.40 -12.90
C GLN A 96 6.44 -25.51 -13.39
N PHE A 97 5.70 -24.40 -13.56
CA PHE A 97 4.34 -24.36 -14.07
C PHE A 97 4.25 -23.91 -15.54
N LEU A 98 5.39 -23.74 -16.20
CA LEU A 98 5.48 -23.58 -17.65
C LEU A 98 5.33 -24.92 -18.37
N SER A 99 4.77 -24.92 -19.58
CA SER A 99 4.49 -26.13 -20.37
C SER A 99 3.73 -27.21 -19.57
N THR A 100 2.81 -26.84 -18.67
CA THR A 100 2.00 -27.81 -17.91
C THR A 100 1.11 -28.64 -18.83
N GLN A 101 0.60 -28.06 -19.92
CA GLN A 101 -0.18 -28.78 -20.93
C GLN A 101 0.58 -29.92 -21.62
N GLU A 102 1.85 -29.68 -21.99
CA GLU A 102 2.71 -30.72 -22.57
C GLU A 102 2.95 -31.88 -21.59
N ARG A 103 3.05 -31.57 -20.28
CA ARG A 103 3.39 -32.54 -19.24
C ARG A 103 2.17 -33.27 -18.66
N PHE A 104 1.03 -32.61 -18.58
CA PHE A 104 -0.13 -33.09 -17.82
C PHE A 104 -1.43 -33.18 -18.64
N GLY A 105 -1.41 -32.79 -19.93
CA GLY A 105 -2.59 -32.81 -20.78
C GLY A 105 -3.75 -32.01 -20.17
N ASP A 106 -4.95 -32.60 -20.19
CA ASP A 106 -6.18 -31.96 -19.67
C ASP A 106 -6.13 -31.61 -18.18
N LYS A 107 -5.15 -32.13 -17.43
CA LYS A 107 -4.92 -31.78 -16.02
C LYS A 107 -4.07 -30.52 -15.82
N ALA A 108 -3.64 -29.86 -16.89
CA ALA A 108 -2.83 -28.63 -16.80
C ALA A 108 -3.45 -27.54 -15.91
N PRO A 109 -4.78 -27.26 -15.96
CA PRO A 109 -5.40 -26.31 -15.04
C PRO A 109 -5.16 -26.65 -13.56
N GLU A 110 -5.30 -27.91 -13.19
CA GLU A 110 -5.08 -28.40 -11.81
C GLU A 110 -3.59 -28.45 -11.44
N LYS A 111 -2.69 -28.38 -12.42
CA LYS A 111 -1.24 -28.50 -12.26
C LYS A 111 -0.49 -27.21 -12.53
N THR A 112 -1.19 -26.08 -12.63
CA THR A 112 -0.59 -24.75 -12.81
C THR A 112 -0.84 -23.90 -11.58
N ALA A 113 0.22 -23.34 -11.02
CA ALA A 113 0.12 -22.31 -9.98
C ALA A 113 0.27 -20.91 -10.59
N LEU A 114 -0.67 -20.03 -10.25
CA LEU A 114 -0.71 -18.62 -10.61
C LEU A 114 -0.51 -17.71 -9.39
N ASP A 115 -0.68 -18.24 -8.19
CA ASP A 115 -0.74 -17.54 -6.91
C ASP A 115 -0.45 -18.52 -5.75
N THR A 116 -0.58 -18.08 -4.49
CA THR A 116 -0.32 -18.93 -3.31
C THR A 116 -1.33 -20.07 -3.20
N TYR A 117 -2.61 -19.82 -3.44
CA TYR A 117 -3.70 -20.80 -3.37
C TYR A 117 -3.45 -21.96 -4.34
N THR A 118 -3.19 -21.63 -5.60
CA THR A 118 -2.96 -22.60 -6.67
C THR A 118 -1.60 -23.26 -6.57
N PHE A 119 -0.61 -22.63 -5.94
CA PHE A 119 0.64 -23.29 -5.57
C PHE A 119 0.39 -24.48 -4.63
N CYS A 120 -0.46 -24.28 -3.62
CA CYS A 120 -0.87 -25.35 -2.71
C CYS A 120 -1.66 -26.46 -3.41
N THR A 121 -2.64 -26.12 -4.26
CA THR A 121 -3.47 -27.14 -4.93
C THR A 121 -2.71 -27.90 -6.02
N ALA A 122 -1.84 -27.23 -6.79
CA ALA A 122 -1.14 -27.84 -7.91
C ALA A 122 -0.11 -28.89 -7.47
N LEU A 123 0.66 -28.56 -6.43
CA LEU A 123 1.72 -29.42 -5.89
C LEU A 123 1.19 -30.40 -4.83
N GLY A 124 0.13 -30.02 -4.11
CA GLY A 124 -0.33 -30.72 -2.92
C GLY A 124 0.50 -30.35 -1.68
N LYS A 125 -0.07 -30.64 -0.50
CA LYS A 125 0.39 -30.13 0.80
C LYS A 125 1.88 -30.36 1.07
N GLU A 126 2.34 -31.60 0.96
CA GLU A 126 3.72 -31.98 1.32
C GLU A 126 4.75 -31.33 0.41
N GLU A 127 4.55 -31.39 -0.91
CA GLU A 127 5.51 -30.84 -1.87
C GLU A 127 5.48 -29.31 -1.89
N ALA A 128 4.30 -28.70 -1.79
CA ALA A 128 4.17 -27.25 -1.65
C ALA A 128 4.90 -26.76 -0.39
N ASN A 129 4.70 -27.41 0.77
CA ASN A 129 5.36 -27.02 2.01
C ASN A 129 6.88 -27.21 1.94
N ARG A 130 7.35 -28.31 1.35
CA ARG A 130 8.79 -28.54 1.15
C ARG A 130 9.43 -27.40 0.36
N GLN A 131 8.79 -26.98 -0.74
CA GLN A 131 9.26 -25.88 -1.57
C GLN A 131 9.16 -24.52 -0.86
N LEU A 132 8.04 -24.25 -0.17
CA LEU A 132 7.85 -23.04 0.62
C LEU A 132 8.89 -22.90 1.73
N ARG A 133 9.27 -23.98 2.42
CA ARG A 133 10.35 -23.94 3.42
C ARG A 133 11.71 -23.58 2.82
N ILE A 134 12.02 -24.07 1.62
CA ILE A 134 13.25 -23.67 0.90
C ILE A 134 13.17 -22.19 0.54
N HIS A 135 12.03 -21.75 0.01
CA HIS A 135 11.78 -20.35 -0.32
C HIS A 135 11.94 -19.44 0.92
N TRP A 136 11.23 -19.72 2.02
CA TRP A 136 11.27 -18.93 3.25
C TRP A 136 12.64 -18.86 3.91
N ALA A 137 13.45 -19.92 3.78
CA ALA A 137 14.80 -19.96 4.31
C ALA A 137 15.78 -19.05 3.55
N ASN A 138 15.53 -18.79 2.27
CA ASN A 138 16.48 -18.13 1.37
C ASN A 138 15.98 -16.79 0.79
N TRP A 139 14.67 -16.51 0.85
CA TRP A 139 14.11 -15.28 0.28
C TRP A 139 14.29 -14.07 1.18
N VAL A 140 14.09 -14.17 2.49
CA VAL A 140 14.42 -13.07 3.43
C VAL A 140 15.46 -13.57 4.42
N THR A 141 16.68 -13.05 4.29
CA THR A 141 17.85 -13.49 5.06
C THR A 141 18.36 -12.38 5.97
N GLU A 142 19.25 -12.72 6.90
CA GLU A 142 19.93 -11.72 7.73
C GLU A 142 20.76 -10.74 6.88
N GLU A 143 21.35 -11.20 5.78
CA GLU A 143 22.11 -10.34 4.86
C GLU A 143 21.22 -9.26 4.23
N ASP A 144 19.97 -9.58 3.89
CA ASP A 144 19.02 -8.58 3.41
C ASP A 144 18.81 -7.47 4.45
N PHE A 145 18.65 -7.83 5.74
CA PHE A 145 18.51 -6.85 6.83
C PHE A 145 19.77 -6.01 7.07
N ILE A 146 20.97 -6.60 6.94
CA ILE A 146 22.25 -5.86 6.99
C ILE A 146 22.27 -4.79 5.90
N ARG A 147 21.90 -5.16 4.67
CA ARG A 147 21.89 -4.25 3.52
C ARG A 147 20.83 -3.16 3.66
N LEU A 148 19.61 -3.51 4.09
CA LEU A 148 18.55 -2.56 4.36
C LEU A 148 18.97 -1.55 5.46
N LYS A 149 19.59 -2.04 6.54
CA LYS A 149 20.09 -1.17 7.61
C LYS A 149 21.15 -0.21 7.09
N LYS A 150 22.08 -0.71 6.27
CA LYS A 150 23.12 0.09 5.62
C LYS A 150 22.53 1.18 4.72
N ALA A 151 21.45 0.90 4.01
CA ALA A 151 20.74 1.86 3.18
C ALA A 151 19.91 2.88 3.99
N GLY A 152 19.84 2.75 5.33
CA GLY A 152 19.11 3.66 6.19
C GLY A 152 17.63 3.31 6.37
N VAL A 153 17.21 2.09 6.02
CA VAL A 153 15.82 1.64 6.24
C VAL A 153 15.53 1.57 7.74
N ASN A 154 14.40 2.12 8.16
CA ASN A 154 13.99 2.19 9.57
C ASN A 154 12.74 1.37 9.89
N SER A 155 12.04 0.84 8.88
CA SER A 155 10.85 0.02 9.04
C SER A 155 10.68 -0.99 7.90
N VAL A 156 10.03 -2.11 8.17
CA VAL A 156 9.60 -3.10 7.18
C VAL A 156 8.09 -3.31 7.23
N ARG A 157 7.42 -3.38 6.08
CA ARG A 157 6.01 -3.80 5.95
C ARG A 157 6.00 -5.26 5.52
N ILE A 158 5.26 -6.11 6.23
CA ILE A 158 5.32 -7.57 6.07
C ILE A 158 3.93 -8.07 5.68
N PRO A 159 3.70 -8.35 4.38
CA PRO A 159 2.52 -9.04 3.90
C PRO A 159 2.36 -10.42 4.53
N VAL A 160 1.20 -10.70 5.13
CA VAL A 160 0.83 -12.00 5.72
C VAL A 160 -0.53 -12.46 5.21
N GLY A 161 -0.79 -13.76 5.21
CA GLY A 161 -2.12 -14.31 4.89
C GLY A 161 -2.92 -14.67 6.14
N ASP A 162 -4.24 -14.50 6.10
CA ASP A 162 -5.13 -14.92 7.19
C ASP A 162 -5.04 -16.43 7.47
N TYR A 163 -4.83 -17.23 6.42
CA TYR A 163 -4.62 -18.68 6.47
C TYR A 163 -3.44 -19.11 7.33
N MET A 164 -2.48 -18.23 7.60
CA MET A 164 -1.36 -18.53 8.50
C MET A 164 -1.80 -18.62 9.97
N PHE A 165 -2.81 -17.82 10.34
CA PHE A 165 -3.26 -17.63 11.71
C PHE A 165 -4.56 -18.37 11.98
N LYS A 166 -5.44 -18.44 10.98
CA LYS A 166 -6.68 -19.20 11.01
C LYS A 166 -6.73 -20.13 9.79
N PRO A 167 -6.10 -21.31 9.86
CA PRO A 167 -5.91 -22.18 8.70
C PRO A 167 -7.23 -22.70 8.09
N TYR A 168 -7.27 -22.76 6.77
CA TYR A 168 -8.33 -23.38 5.96
C TYR A 168 -7.71 -24.06 4.71
N GLU A 169 -8.46 -24.95 4.07
CA GLU A 169 -8.01 -25.59 2.83
C GLU A 169 -7.91 -24.57 1.69
N PRO A 170 -6.92 -24.67 0.79
CA PRO A 170 -5.90 -25.72 0.67
C PRO A 170 -4.61 -25.45 1.48
N TYR A 171 -4.58 -24.36 2.26
CA TYR A 171 -3.37 -23.91 2.95
C TYR A 171 -2.95 -24.81 4.10
N ILE A 172 -3.89 -25.51 4.77
CA ILE A 172 -3.59 -26.48 5.83
C ILE A 172 -2.58 -27.53 5.33
N GLY A 173 -1.42 -27.63 5.98
CA GLY A 173 -0.33 -28.53 5.58
C GLY A 173 0.56 -27.98 4.47
N CYS A 174 0.03 -27.11 3.59
CA CYS A 174 0.82 -26.42 2.56
C CYS A 174 1.67 -25.30 3.18
N THR A 175 1.10 -24.46 4.05
CA THR A 175 1.75 -23.27 4.61
C THR A 175 2.23 -23.45 6.06
N ASP A 176 2.19 -24.67 6.59
CA ASP A 176 2.66 -25.00 7.94
C ASP A 176 4.13 -24.58 8.14
N GLY A 177 4.39 -23.74 9.15
CA GLY A 177 5.70 -23.15 9.39
C GLY A 177 5.79 -21.64 9.07
N ALA A 178 4.80 -21.08 8.38
CA ALA A 178 4.82 -19.67 7.96
C ALA A 178 4.84 -18.69 9.15
N VAL A 179 4.16 -19.01 10.26
CA VAL A 179 4.15 -18.15 11.46
C VAL A 179 5.52 -18.12 12.12
N GLU A 180 6.25 -19.24 12.15
CA GLU A 180 7.62 -19.31 12.66
C GLU A 180 8.60 -18.52 11.77
N VAL A 181 8.33 -18.45 10.47
CA VAL A 181 9.09 -17.58 9.54
C VAL A 181 8.84 -16.12 9.87
N LEU A 182 7.59 -15.72 10.14
CA LEU A 182 7.27 -14.36 10.57
C LEU A 182 7.96 -14.01 11.89
N ASP A 183 7.94 -14.91 12.88
CA ASP A 183 8.65 -14.73 14.15
C ASP A 183 10.15 -14.42 13.91
N ARG A 184 10.81 -15.23 13.06
CA ARG A 184 12.22 -15.02 12.69
C ARG A 184 12.47 -13.65 12.03
N VAL A 185 11.58 -13.23 11.13
CA VAL A 185 11.72 -11.95 10.42
C VAL A 185 11.51 -10.77 11.37
N LEU A 186 10.58 -10.88 12.33
CA LEU A 186 10.37 -9.89 13.37
C LEU A 186 11.57 -9.79 14.32
N ASP A 187 12.19 -10.92 14.68
CA ASP A 187 13.43 -10.94 15.46
C ASP A 187 14.58 -10.24 14.70
N LEU A 188 14.67 -10.42 13.38
CA LEU A 188 15.63 -9.68 12.54
C LEU A 188 15.33 -8.18 12.53
N ALA A 189 14.07 -7.77 12.36
CA ALA A 189 13.68 -6.35 12.43
C ALA A 189 14.10 -5.73 13.77
N LEU A 190 13.84 -6.43 14.89
CA LEU A 190 14.27 -6.00 16.22
C LEU A 190 15.80 -5.89 16.33
N LYS A 191 16.53 -6.92 15.88
CA LYS A 191 18.00 -6.99 15.92
C LYS A 191 18.66 -5.82 15.19
N TYR A 192 18.10 -5.39 14.06
CA TYR A 192 18.63 -4.29 13.25
C TYR A 192 17.99 -2.92 13.56
N GLY A 193 17.14 -2.85 14.59
CA GLY A 193 16.49 -1.62 15.03
C GLY A 193 15.57 -1.03 13.96
N MET A 194 14.76 -1.89 13.34
CA MET A 194 13.68 -1.54 12.43
C MET A 194 12.34 -1.85 13.09
N SER A 195 11.35 -0.97 12.90
CA SER A 195 9.96 -1.33 13.18
C SER A 195 9.40 -2.27 12.12
N ALA A 196 8.31 -2.96 12.44
CA ALA A 196 7.59 -3.85 11.56
C ALA A 196 6.10 -3.50 11.56
N LEU A 197 5.56 -3.24 10.37
CA LEU A 197 4.12 -3.16 10.13
C LEU A 197 3.65 -4.53 9.62
N LEU A 198 2.75 -5.17 10.35
CA LEU A 198 2.08 -6.37 9.87
C LEU A 198 0.93 -5.96 8.95
N ASP A 199 0.81 -6.59 7.80
CA ASP A 199 -0.23 -6.30 6.82
C ASP A 199 -0.94 -7.60 6.40
N ILE A 200 -2.24 -7.71 6.71
CA ILE A 200 -3.05 -8.84 6.26
C ILE A 200 -3.34 -8.66 4.77
N HIS A 201 -2.47 -9.26 3.98
CA HIS A 201 -2.38 -9.06 2.54
C HIS A 201 -3.27 -10.03 1.76
N ALA A 202 -3.53 -11.20 2.34
CA ALA A 202 -4.38 -12.24 1.76
C ALA A 202 -5.52 -12.60 2.71
N HIS A 203 -6.76 -12.46 2.23
CA HIS A 203 -7.97 -12.86 2.92
C HIS A 203 -8.66 -14.03 2.20
N ILE A 204 -9.40 -14.84 2.98
CA ILE A 204 -10.28 -15.88 2.48
C ILE A 204 -11.19 -15.34 1.36
N ASP A 205 -11.21 -16.07 0.24
CA ASP A 205 -11.93 -15.76 -1.00
C ASP A 205 -11.56 -14.43 -1.69
N SER A 206 -10.42 -13.83 -1.30
CA SER A 206 -9.81 -12.63 -1.87
C SER A 206 -10.64 -11.34 -1.77
N GLN A 207 -9.99 -10.29 -1.28
CA GLN A 207 -10.53 -8.94 -1.16
C GLN A 207 -10.43 -8.10 -2.44
N ASN A 208 -9.69 -8.57 -3.46
CA ASN A 208 -9.43 -7.79 -4.68
C ASN A 208 -9.38 -8.60 -5.99
N GLY A 209 -9.31 -9.93 -5.90
CA GLY A 209 -9.19 -10.84 -7.02
C GLY A 209 -7.82 -10.88 -7.69
N PHE A 210 -6.80 -10.24 -7.11
CA PHE A 210 -5.43 -10.27 -7.61
C PHE A 210 -4.68 -11.50 -7.10
N ASP A 211 -3.63 -11.92 -7.80
CA ASP A 211 -2.70 -12.95 -7.34
C ASP A 211 -2.06 -12.59 -5.99
N ASN A 212 -1.76 -11.30 -5.76
CA ASN A 212 -1.20 -10.78 -4.51
C ASN A 212 -2.12 -11.01 -3.30
N SER A 213 -3.42 -11.23 -3.45
CA SER A 213 -4.30 -11.61 -2.34
C SER A 213 -4.22 -13.08 -1.95
N GLY A 214 -3.27 -13.82 -2.52
CA GLY A 214 -3.12 -15.26 -2.39
C GLY A 214 -3.99 -16.05 -3.35
N GLN A 215 -5.03 -15.46 -3.95
CA GLN A 215 -5.94 -16.13 -4.88
C GLN A 215 -6.44 -15.17 -5.97
N ALA A 216 -6.00 -15.39 -7.21
CA ALA A 216 -6.58 -14.77 -8.39
C ALA A 216 -8.01 -15.32 -8.59
N SER A 217 -9.00 -14.55 -8.14
CA SER A 217 -10.40 -15.00 -8.14
C SER A 217 -11.03 -14.88 -9.53
N ALA A 218 -11.82 -15.91 -9.88
CA ALA A 218 -12.42 -16.13 -11.20
C ALA A 218 -11.39 -16.28 -12.34
N VAL A 219 -10.89 -17.50 -12.51
CA VAL A 219 -10.08 -17.92 -13.66
C VAL A 219 -10.85 -18.95 -14.47
N LYS A 220 -11.04 -18.69 -15.77
CA LYS A 220 -11.74 -19.58 -16.69
C LYS A 220 -10.78 -20.18 -17.69
N TRP A 221 -10.50 -21.47 -17.52
CA TRP A 221 -9.64 -22.24 -18.40
C TRP A 221 -10.33 -22.60 -19.71
N THR A 222 -9.58 -22.50 -20.80
CA THR A 222 -10.00 -22.88 -22.16
C THR A 222 -8.88 -23.68 -22.84
N SER A 223 -9.25 -24.53 -23.78
CA SER A 223 -8.29 -25.29 -24.59
C SER A 223 -8.45 -24.86 -26.04
N LEU A 224 -7.37 -24.37 -26.64
CA LEU A 224 -7.34 -24.08 -28.08
C LEU A 224 -6.92 -25.35 -28.83
N ALA A 225 -7.72 -25.76 -29.81
CA ALA A 225 -7.32 -26.80 -30.75
C ALA A 225 -6.21 -26.24 -31.66
N SER A 226 -4.97 -26.70 -31.49
CA SER A 226 -3.90 -26.37 -32.44
C SER A 226 -3.93 -27.36 -33.60
N THR A 227 -3.56 -26.88 -34.79
CA THR A 227 -3.43 -27.70 -36.00
C THR A 227 -2.24 -28.67 -35.94
N GLU A 228 -1.40 -28.59 -34.90
CA GLU A 228 -0.19 -29.40 -34.73
C GLU A 228 -0.30 -30.45 -33.60
N GLY A 229 -1.51 -30.76 -33.12
CA GLY A 229 -1.75 -31.87 -32.20
C GLY A 229 -1.33 -31.64 -30.75
N VAL A 230 -0.79 -30.45 -30.42
CA VAL A 230 -0.60 -29.99 -29.03
C VAL A 230 -1.68 -28.96 -28.74
N HIS A 231 -2.73 -29.35 -28.01
CA HIS A 231 -3.69 -28.39 -27.46
C HIS A 231 -2.92 -27.43 -26.55
N SER A 232 -3.12 -26.11 -26.66
CA SER A 232 -2.57 -25.14 -25.70
C SER A 232 -3.63 -24.80 -24.66
N THR A 233 -3.26 -24.79 -23.37
CA THR A 233 -4.14 -24.25 -22.33
C THR A 233 -4.05 -22.74 -22.34
N THR A 234 -5.21 -22.10 -22.37
CA THR A 234 -5.35 -20.67 -22.15
C THR A 234 -6.31 -20.40 -21.01
N PHE A 235 -6.29 -19.20 -20.45
CA PHE A 235 -7.27 -18.81 -19.44
C PHE A 235 -7.68 -17.35 -19.55
N GLU A 236 -8.89 -17.05 -19.06
CA GLU A 236 -9.41 -15.70 -18.89
C GLU A 236 -9.48 -15.37 -17.40
N HIS A 237 -8.99 -14.18 -17.03
CA HIS A 237 -9.07 -13.68 -15.65
C HIS A 237 -9.66 -12.26 -15.62
N TRP A 238 -8.97 -11.29 -16.22
CA TRP A 238 -9.30 -9.87 -16.08
C TRP A 238 -10.74 -9.47 -16.41
N PRO A 239 -11.38 -9.97 -17.49
CA PRO A 239 -12.77 -9.62 -17.80
C PRO A 239 -13.81 -10.20 -16.83
N ILE A 240 -13.43 -11.22 -16.06
CA ILE A 240 -14.33 -11.96 -15.15
C ILE A 240 -13.90 -11.87 -13.68
N ARG A 241 -12.83 -11.12 -13.39
CA ARG A 241 -12.28 -10.93 -12.05
C ARG A 241 -13.38 -10.52 -11.08
N ASN A 242 -13.41 -11.18 -9.93
CA ASN A 242 -14.25 -10.81 -8.79
C ASN A 242 -13.45 -10.84 -7.49
N ALA A 243 -14.04 -10.33 -6.41
CA ALA A 243 -13.51 -10.46 -5.05
C ALA A 243 -14.64 -10.98 -4.18
N ASN A 244 -14.47 -12.16 -3.56
CA ASN A 244 -15.56 -12.84 -2.87
C ASN A 244 -15.43 -12.78 -1.34
N TRP A 245 -14.37 -12.14 -0.83
CA TRP A 245 -14.16 -11.93 0.61
C TRP A 245 -15.39 -11.33 1.30
N VAL A 246 -15.91 -10.21 0.80
CA VAL A 246 -17.05 -9.53 1.45
C VAL A 246 -18.42 -10.06 1.02
N GLY A 247 -18.51 -10.90 0.00
CA GLY A 247 -19.78 -11.38 -0.53
C GLY A 247 -19.72 -11.81 -2.00
N THR A 248 -20.86 -12.25 -2.54
CA THR A 248 -20.94 -12.65 -3.96
C THR A 248 -21.00 -11.44 -4.87
N PHE A 249 -19.97 -11.25 -5.69
CA PHE A 249 -19.91 -10.18 -6.68
C PHE A 249 -20.71 -10.53 -7.95
N ASP A 250 -21.58 -9.61 -8.37
CA ASP A 250 -22.31 -9.65 -9.62
C ASP A 250 -21.53 -8.87 -10.68
N THR A 251 -20.90 -9.61 -11.61
CA THR A 251 -20.10 -9.06 -12.71
C THR A 251 -20.92 -8.31 -13.76
N GLU A 252 -22.24 -8.56 -13.86
CA GLU A 252 -23.11 -7.86 -14.81
C GLU A 252 -23.45 -6.46 -14.32
N HIS A 253 -23.73 -6.33 -13.02
CA HIS A 253 -24.14 -5.07 -12.40
C HIS A 253 -23.03 -4.33 -11.65
N ASN A 254 -21.82 -4.91 -11.55
CA ASN A 254 -20.67 -4.38 -10.82
C ASN A 254 -21.00 -4.05 -9.35
N ASN A 255 -21.68 -4.96 -8.66
CA ASN A 255 -22.07 -4.78 -7.26
C ASN A 255 -21.98 -6.11 -6.48
N TYR A 256 -22.21 -6.05 -5.17
CA TYR A 256 -22.33 -7.25 -4.34
C TYR A 256 -23.80 -7.59 -4.13
N SER A 257 -24.18 -8.80 -4.55
CA SER A 257 -25.54 -9.32 -4.42
C SER A 257 -25.86 -9.81 -3.00
N THR A 258 -24.83 -10.20 -2.25
CA THR A 258 -24.90 -10.68 -0.87
C THR A 258 -23.70 -10.17 -0.07
N ILE A 259 -23.79 -10.22 1.26
CA ILE A 259 -22.66 -9.99 2.17
C ILE A 259 -22.30 -11.32 2.84
N ASN A 260 -21.02 -11.69 2.79
CA ASN A 260 -20.49 -12.89 3.44
C ASN A 260 -19.94 -12.56 4.83
N TYR A 261 -20.82 -12.54 5.83
CA TYR A 261 -20.43 -12.28 7.22
C TYR A 261 -19.52 -13.37 7.82
N ALA A 262 -19.51 -14.59 7.27
CA ALA A 262 -18.63 -15.64 7.76
C ALA A 262 -17.16 -15.31 7.45
N ASN A 263 -16.87 -14.85 6.23
CA ASN A 263 -15.53 -14.41 5.82
C ASN A 263 -15.07 -13.16 6.59
N LEU A 264 -15.97 -12.20 6.79
CA LEU A 264 -15.68 -11.00 7.59
C LEU A 264 -15.35 -11.35 9.04
N ASN A 265 -16.13 -12.24 9.68
CA ASN A 265 -15.84 -12.71 11.04
C ASN A 265 -14.55 -13.54 11.10
N HIS A 266 -14.27 -14.36 10.07
CA HIS A 266 -13.00 -15.07 9.96
C HIS A 266 -11.82 -14.10 9.97
N SER A 267 -11.91 -13.03 9.20
CA SER A 267 -10.86 -12.02 9.10
C SER A 267 -10.70 -11.23 10.41
N LEU A 268 -11.80 -10.92 11.10
CA LEU A 268 -11.75 -10.30 12.44
C LEU A 268 -11.09 -11.20 13.48
N GLU A 269 -11.27 -12.51 13.38
CA GLU A 269 -10.59 -13.48 14.26
C GLU A 269 -9.10 -13.56 13.95
N ALA A 270 -8.71 -13.55 12.67
CA ALA A 270 -7.30 -13.47 12.26
C ALA A 270 -6.63 -12.20 12.82
N VAL A 271 -7.31 -11.04 12.76
CA VAL A 271 -6.86 -9.80 13.41
C VAL A 271 -6.62 -10.02 14.90
N THR A 272 -7.56 -10.62 15.63
CA THR A 272 -7.39 -10.92 17.07
C THR A 272 -6.18 -11.81 17.33
N ILE A 273 -6.04 -12.92 16.59
CA ILE A 273 -4.95 -13.89 16.78
C ILE A 273 -3.58 -13.23 16.56
N ILE A 274 -3.45 -12.41 15.50
CA ILE A 274 -2.21 -11.69 15.18
C ILE A 274 -1.85 -10.73 16.32
N VAL A 275 -2.81 -9.93 16.79
CA VAL A 275 -2.54 -8.94 17.84
C VAL A 275 -2.22 -9.64 19.15
N GLU A 276 -2.96 -10.67 19.56
CA GLU A 276 -2.68 -11.42 20.79
C GLU A 276 -1.29 -12.06 20.78
N ARG A 277 -0.85 -12.58 19.62
CA ARG A 277 0.48 -13.17 19.48
C ARG A 277 1.60 -12.14 19.57
N TYR A 278 1.43 -11.00 18.90
CA TYR A 278 2.54 -10.09 18.63
C TYR A 278 2.52 -8.78 19.44
N ALA A 279 1.47 -8.49 20.21
CA ALA A 279 1.35 -7.23 20.99
C ALA A 279 2.57 -6.91 21.86
N SER A 280 3.27 -7.93 22.37
CA SER A 280 4.48 -7.77 23.18
C SER A 280 5.79 -7.70 22.40
N HIS A 281 5.77 -7.92 21.08
CA HIS A 281 6.97 -7.91 20.25
C HIS A 281 7.39 -6.47 19.94
N LEU A 282 8.58 -6.06 20.42
CA LEU A 282 9.03 -4.66 20.39
C LEU A 282 9.24 -4.08 18.99
N ALA A 283 9.49 -4.90 17.97
CA ALA A 283 9.56 -4.41 16.60
C ALA A 283 8.18 -4.07 16.02
N VAL A 284 7.10 -4.72 16.47
CA VAL A 284 5.79 -4.57 15.82
C VAL A 284 5.19 -3.23 16.23
N MET A 285 5.05 -2.34 15.25
CA MET A 285 4.53 -1.00 15.46
C MET A 285 3.02 -0.90 15.24
N GLY A 286 2.42 -1.85 14.52
CA GLY A 286 1.04 -1.75 14.09
C GLY A 286 0.56 -2.89 13.19
N LEU A 287 -0.70 -2.78 12.82
CA LEU A 287 -1.40 -3.72 11.93
C LEU A 287 -2.21 -2.95 10.89
N GLU A 288 -2.08 -3.38 9.64
CA GLU A 288 -3.02 -3.13 8.55
C GLU A 288 -3.94 -4.35 8.43
N PRO A 289 -5.27 -4.23 8.64
CA PRO A 289 -6.15 -5.39 8.77
C PRO A 289 -6.65 -5.93 7.43
N VAL A 290 -6.42 -5.22 6.33
CA VAL A 290 -6.72 -5.67 4.96
C VAL A 290 -5.96 -4.81 3.95
N ASN A 291 -5.14 -5.45 3.11
CA ASN A 291 -4.48 -4.83 1.97
C ASN A 291 -5.45 -4.63 0.79
N GLU A 292 -5.39 -3.48 0.13
CA GLU A 292 -6.03 -3.25 -1.18
C GLU A 292 -7.46 -3.79 -1.38
N PRO A 293 -8.42 -3.60 -0.44
CA PRO A 293 -9.78 -4.05 -0.69
C PRO A 293 -10.34 -3.32 -1.93
N TRP A 294 -10.91 -4.07 -2.86
CA TRP A 294 -11.29 -3.56 -4.18
C TRP A 294 -12.19 -2.32 -4.09
N GLU A 295 -12.06 -1.37 -5.02
CA GLU A 295 -12.85 -0.13 -5.05
C GLU A 295 -14.37 -0.36 -5.03
N LEU A 296 -14.83 -1.51 -5.56
CA LEU A 296 -16.24 -1.91 -5.60
C LEU A 296 -16.74 -2.53 -4.29
N THR A 297 -15.85 -2.78 -3.33
CA THR A 297 -16.22 -3.24 -1.98
C THR A 297 -17.20 -2.24 -1.35
N PRO A 298 -18.37 -2.70 -0.82
CA PRO A 298 -19.37 -1.81 -0.24
C PRO A 298 -18.76 -1.03 0.92
N VAL A 299 -18.61 0.29 0.74
CA VAL A 299 -17.84 1.13 1.67
C VAL A 299 -18.39 1.12 3.10
N ALA A 300 -19.70 0.96 3.26
CA ALA A 300 -20.32 0.86 4.57
C ALA A 300 -19.85 -0.39 5.34
N ILE A 301 -19.78 -1.54 4.66
CA ILE A 301 -19.28 -2.80 5.23
C ILE A 301 -17.78 -2.71 5.50
N LEU A 302 -17.01 -2.14 4.56
CA LEU A 302 -15.57 -1.96 4.75
C LEU A 302 -15.24 -1.06 5.95
N LYS A 303 -15.93 0.08 6.10
CA LYS A 303 -15.80 0.94 7.29
C LYS A 303 -16.23 0.23 8.56
N GLU A 304 -17.26 -0.61 8.51
CA GLU A 304 -17.62 -1.40 9.69
C GLU A 304 -16.55 -2.45 10.04
N PHE A 305 -15.94 -3.11 9.05
CA PHE A 305 -14.81 -4.01 9.25
C PHE A 305 -13.60 -3.30 9.86
N TYR A 306 -13.22 -2.13 9.33
CA TYR A 306 -12.14 -1.32 9.90
C TYR A 306 -12.44 -0.91 11.35
N TRP A 307 -13.68 -0.50 11.64
CA TRP A 307 -14.07 -0.12 13.00
C TRP A 307 -13.97 -1.29 13.99
N LYS A 308 -14.48 -2.46 13.61
CA LYS A 308 -14.40 -3.68 14.43
C LYS A 308 -12.95 -4.15 14.61
N SER A 309 -12.13 -4.03 13.58
CA SER A 309 -10.69 -4.34 13.65
C SER A 309 -9.95 -3.36 14.56
N TYR A 310 -10.24 -2.06 14.45
CA TYR A 310 -9.66 -1.01 15.28
C TYR A 310 -9.91 -1.27 16.77
N LYS A 311 -11.15 -1.57 17.14
CA LYS A 311 -11.51 -1.88 18.54
C LYS A 311 -10.75 -3.09 19.08
N ARG A 312 -10.55 -4.15 18.28
CA ARG A 312 -9.72 -5.31 18.66
C ARG A 312 -8.27 -4.92 18.88
N VAL A 313 -7.66 -4.23 17.90
CA VAL A 313 -6.27 -3.78 17.99
C VAL A 313 -6.08 -2.88 19.21
N LYS A 314 -6.97 -1.91 19.47
CA LYS A 314 -6.85 -1.01 20.62
C LYS A 314 -7.09 -1.69 21.95
N ALA A 315 -7.97 -2.67 22.01
CA ALA A 315 -8.24 -3.43 23.24
C ALA A 315 -7.06 -4.33 23.63
N LEU A 316 -6.31 -4.86 22.66
CA LEU A 316 -5.25 -5.84 22.87
C LEU A 316 -3.83 -5.24 22.81
N ALA A 317 -3.63 -4.24 21.95
CA ALA A 317 -2.38 -3.51 21.73
C ALA A 317 -2.64 -1.99 21.62
N PRO A 318 -2.92 -1.29 22.74
CA PRO A 318 -3.36 0.10 22.74
C PRO A 318 -2.37 1.07 22.08
N SER A 319 -1.07 0.78 22.11
CA SER A 319 -0.01 1.62 21.51
C SER A 319 0.26 1.39 20.02
N TRP A 320 -0.32 0.34 19.42
CA TRP A 320 -0.09 0.03 18.01
C TRP A 320 -0.72 1.05 17.06
N LYS A 321 -0.06 1.40 15.97
CA LYS A 321 -0.71 2.10 14.86
C LYS A 321 -1.72 1.14 14.20
N PHE A 322 -2.92 1.65 13.93
CA PHE A 322 -3.95 0.98 13.15
C PHE A 322 -3.97 1.60 11.76
N ILE A 323 -3.58 0.82 10.76
CA ILE A 323 -3.40 1.28 9.40
C ILE A 323 -4.62 0.88 8.57
N MET A 324 -5.12 1.76 7.72
CA MET A 324 -6.24 1.46 6.83
C MET A 324 -5.83 1.74 5.39
N HIS A 325 -5.92 0.75 4.51
CA HIS A 325 -5.83 0.98 3.07
C HIS A 325 -7.01 1.82 2.57
N ASP A 326 -6.76 2.77 1.67
CA ASP A 326 -7.74 3.70 1.11
C ASP A 326 -8.78 3.07 0.16
N SER A 327 -8.69 1.76 -0.10
CA SER A 327 -9.56 1.00 -1.01
C SER A 327 -9.64 1.60 -2.41
N PHE A 328 -8.52 2.12 -2.92
CA PHE A 328 -8.40 2.85 -4.19
C PHE A 328 -9.26 4.12 -4.26
N ARG A 329 -9.71 4.62 -3.12
CA ARG A 329 -10.61 5.78 -2.98
C ARG A 329 -9.93 6.87 -2.16
N PHE A 330 -8.73 7.30 -2.55
CA PHE A 330 -7.93 8.33 -1.88
C PHE A 330 -8.50 9.75 -2.04
N ALA A 331 -9.65 10.00 -1.42
CA ALA A 331 -10.36 11.27 -1.52
C ALA A 331 -10.94 11.72 -0.17
N VAL A 332 -10.97 13.03 0.05
CA VAL A 332 -11.40 13.63 1.33
C VAL A 332 -12.86 13.31 1.63
N ASP A 333 -13.75 13.40 0.65
CA ASP A 333 -15.17 13.12 0.79
C ASP A 333 -15.47 11.66 1.11
N MET A 334 -14.58 10.75 0.74
CA MET A 334 -14.70 9.33 1.07
C MET A 334 -14.42 9.06 2.55
N TRP A 335 -13.39 9.68 3.11
CA TRP A 335 -12.84 9.28 4.41
C TRP A 335 -13.04 10.31 5.52
N SER A 336 -13.13 11.60 5.22
CA SER A 336 -13.22 12.65 6.25
C SER A 336 -14.37 12.42 7.24
N GLY A 337 -14.07 12.65 8.52
CA GLY A 337 -15.01 12.48 9.64
C GLY A 337 -15.11 11.04 10.17
N TYR A 338 -14.76 10.03 9.37
CA TYR A 338 -14.65 8.65 9.85
C TYR A 338 -13.47 8.53 10.84
N MET A 339 -13.63 7.77 11.93
CA MET A 339 -12.62 7.63 12.99
C MET A 339 -12.05 8.96 13.53
N LYS A 340 -12.83 10.05 13.43
CA LYS A 340 -12.40 11.36 13.94
C LYS A 340 -12.16 11.26 15.45
N GLY A 341 -11.00 11.77 15.87
CA GLY A 341 -10.60 11.78 17.28
C GLY A 341 -10.13 10.43 17.81
N CYS A 342 -10.05 9.39 16.97
CA CYS A 342 -9.51 8.10 17.37
C CYS A 342 -7.97 8.13 17.39
N PRO A 343 -7.33 7.68 18.48
CA PRO A 343 -5.88 7.63 18.56
C PRO A 343 -5.29 6.55 17.64
N GLU A 344 -4.03 6.75 17.27
CA GLU A 344 -3.18 5.77 16.56
C GLU A 344 -3.71 5.31 15.19
N VAL A 345 -4.59 6.06 14.53
CA VAL A 345 -5.07 5.75 13.17
C VAL A 345 -4.21 6.38 12.09
N VAL A 346 -3.97 5.63 11.02
CA VAL A 346 -3.16 6.06 9.87
C VAL A 346 -3.81 5.54 8.59
N MET A 347 -3.78 6.36 7.54
CA MET A 347 -4.19 5.96 6.20
C MET A 347 -3.00 5.44 5.42
N ASP A 348 -3.17 4.31 4.76
CA ASP A 348 -2.29 3.81 3.72
C ASP A 348 -2.86 4.14 2.33
N THR A 349 -1.99 4.58 1.42
CA THR A 349 -2.28 4.77 0.02
C THR A 349 -1.15 4.21 -0.85
N HIS A 350 -1.52 3.55 -1.94
CA HIS A 350 -0.58 2.95 -2.87
C HIS A 350 -0.47 3.82 -4.12
N ILE A 351 0.75 4.26 -4.45
CA ILE A 351 0.98 5.22 -5.53
C ILE A 351 1.96 4.68 -6.57
N TYR A 352 1.39 4.15 -7.64
CA TYR A 352 2.12 3.64 -8.78
C TYR A 352 1.92 4.47 -10.04
N GLN A 353 2.94 4.46 -10.91
CA GLN A 353 2.86 5.07 -12.25
C GLN A 353 2.97 4.02 -13.37
N ALA A 354 3.27 2.77 -13.03
CA ALA A 354 3.39 1.65 -13.97
C ALA A 354 2.16 1.44 -14.87
N TRP A 355 0.96 1.71 -14.35
CA TRP A 355 -0.30 1.58 -15.08
C TRP A 355 -0.81 2.89 -15.71
N MET A 356 -0.09 4.01 -15.55
CA MET A 356 -0.45 5.26 -16.21
C MET A 356 -0.46 5.09 -17.73
N SER A 357 -1.24 5.92 -18.42
CA SER A 357 -1.14 5.99 -19.88
C SER A 357 0.25 6.49 -20.29
N PRO A 358 0.84 5.98 -21.38
CA PRO A 358 2.06 6.53 -21.95
C PRO A 358 1.94 8.05 -22.11
N GLY A 359 3.00 8.75 -21.73
CA GLY A 359 3.06 10.20 -21.72
C GLY A 359 4.50 10.67 -21.84
N THR A 360 4.76 11.94 -21.54
CA THR A 360 6.13 12.48 -21.53
C THR A 360 6.80 12.29 -20.17
N GLU A 361 8.13 12.39 -20.11
CA GLU A 361 8.85 12.42 -18.83
C GLU A 361 8.30 13.52 -17.91
N ALA A 362 7.96 14.67 -18.49
CA ALA A 362 7.40 15.80 -17.75
C ALA A 362 6.04 15.47 -17.12
N ASP A 363 5.21 14.64 -17.76
CA ASP A 363 3.93 14.19 -17.20
C ASP A 363 4.15 13.31 -15.97
N PHE A 364 5.11 12.38 -16.03
CA PHE A 364 5.45 11.48 -14.93
C PHE A 364 6.12 12.23 -13.77
N PHE A 365 7.03 13.17 -14.06
CA PHE A 365 7.65 14.03 -13.06
C PHE A 365 6.64 14.95 -12.38
N SER A 366 5.76 15.58 -13.17
CA SER A 366 4.67 16.39 -12.65
C SER A 366 3.78 15.55 -11.75
N ASN A 367 3.29 14.40 -12.22
CA ASN A 367 2.45 13.52 -11.43
C ASN A 367 3.13 13.11 -10.11
N ALA A 368 4.39 12.64 -10.15
CA ALA A 368 5.13 12.25 -8.94
C ALA A 368 5.23 13.39 -7.94
N CYS A 369 5.65 14.59 -8.38
CA CYS A 369 5.77 15.75 -7.51
C CYS A 369 4.42 16.22 -6.97
N GLN A 370 3.33 16.18 -7.76
CA GLN A 370 2.03 16.69 -7.32
C GLN A 370 1.38 15.84 -6.20
N GLN A 371 1.79 14.59 -6.01
CA GLN A 371 1.21 13.72 -4.97
C GLN A 371 1.35 14.30 -3.56
N LYS A 372 2.42 15.07 -3.31
CA LYS A 372 2.65 15.75 -2.02
C LYS A 372 1.48 16.65 -1.59
N TYR A 373 0.82 17.30 -2.56
CA TYR A 373 -0.33 18.16 -2.29
C TYR A 373 -1.58 17.35 -1.95
N THR A 374 -1.78 16.21 -2.63
CA THR A 374 -2.87 15.26 -2.32
C THR A 374 -2.68 14.67 -0.92
N ILE A 375 -1.47 14.18 -0.61
CA ILE A 375 -1.11 13.65 0.72
C ILE A 375 -1.36 14.68 1.80
N THR A 376 -0.83 15.90 1.64
CA THR A 376 -1.02 16.98 2.63
C THR A 376 -2.50 17.37 2.78
N THR A 377 -3.27 17.33 1.69
CA THR A 377 -4.72 17.58 1.74
C THR A 377 -5.43 16.49 2.55
N MET A 378 -5.09 15.23 2.34
CA MET A 378 -5.65 14.11 3.09
C MET A 378 -5.29 14.17 4.57
N GLU A 379 -4.02 14.43 4.91
CA GLU A 379 -3.59 14.56 6.31
C GLU A 379 -4.29 15.70 7.05
N ASN A 380 -4.52 16.83 6.38
CA ASN A 380 -5.22 17.96 6.97
C ASN A 380 -6.71 17.70 7.24
N ASN A 381 -7.34 16.81 6.49
CA ASN A 381 -8.79 16.57 6.56
C ASN A 381 -9.18 15.26 7.25
N PHE A 382 -8.24 14.33 7.42
CA PHE A 382 -8.52 12.98 7.89
C PHE A 382 -7.54 12.53 9.00
N MET A 383 -6.37 11.99 8.63
CA MET A 383 -5.37 11.43 9.55
C MET A 383 -3.99 11.33 8.87
N PRO A 384 -2.90 11.04 9.61
CA PRO A 384 -1.59 10.74 9.03
C PRO A 384 -1.67 9.81 7.82
N VAL A 385 -0.84 10.07 6.80
CA VAL A 385 -0.77 9.25 5.58
C VAL A 385 0.61 8.64 5.46
N ILE A 386 0.65 7.33 5.22
CA ILE A 386 1.82 6.59 4.75
C ILE A 386 1.56 6.22 3.28
N VAL A 387 2.60 6.33 2.45
CA VAL A 387 2.59 5.71 1.11
C VAL A 387 3.10 4.28 1.25
N GLY A 388 2.23 3.34 1.61
CA GLY A 388 2.60 1.96 1.96
C GLY A 388 3.10 1.14 0.79
N GLU A 389 2.80 1.57 -0.43
CA GLU A 389 3.39 0.99 -1.62
C GLU A 389 3.67 2.03 -2.71
N TRP A 390 4.89 1.96 -3.25
CA TRP A 390 5.30 2.69 -4.45
C TRP A 390 6.56 2.06 -5.04
N SER A 391 6.78 2.22 -6.34
CA SER A 391 8.00 1.82 -7.04
C SER A 391 8.50 2.93 -7.96
N VAL A 392 9.61 2.74 -8.67
CA VAL A 392 10.07 3.67 -9.73
C VAL A 392 9.68 3.20 -11.14
N ALA A 393 8.87 2.15 -11.24
CA ALA A 393 8.38 1.66 -12.51
C ALA A 393 7.43 2.65 -13.19
N THR A 394 7.63 2.81 -14.50
CA THR A 394 6.88 3.71 -15.39
C THR A 394 6.00 2.98 -16.39
N ASP A 395 6.10 1.66 -16.41
CA ASP A 395 5.39 0.74 -17.28
C ASP A 395 5.16 -0.58 -16.54
N ASN A 396 4.46 -1.50 -17.19
CA ASN A 396 4.18 -2.82 -16.66
C ASN A 396 4.77 -3.95 -17.52
N CYS A 397 6.01 -3.74 -17.97
CA CYS A 397 6.77 -4.75 -18.69
C CYS A 397 7.32 -5.87 -17.80
N ALA A 398 7.38 -5.66 -16.48
CA ALA A 398 7.95 -6.65 -15.57
C ALA A 398 7.21 -7.96 -15.77
N MET A 399 7.95 -9.02 -16.09
CA MET A 399 7.38 -10.32 -16.44
C MET A 399 6.39 -10.76 -15.35
N TRP A 400 5.16 -11.05 -15.77
CA TRP A 400 4.05 -11.49 -14.91
C TRP A 400 3.49 -10.45 -13.92
N LEU A 401 3.86 -9.17 -14.03
CA LEU A 401 3.35 -8.12 -13.14
C LEU A 401 1.82 -7.98 -13.18
N ASN A 402 1.17 -8.35 -14.29
CA ASN A 402 -0.28 -8.39 -14.41
C ASN A 402 -0.85 -9.83 -14.30
N GLY A 403 -0.12 -10.75 -13.67
CA GLY A 403 -0.50 -12.15 -13.47
C GLY A 403 0.45 -13.16 -14.14
N PHE A 404 0.58 -14.35 -13.56
CA PHE A 404 1.40 -15.44 -14.11
C PHE A 404 0.99 -15.78 -15.54
N ASN A 405 1.90 -15.57 -16.48
CA ASN A 405 1.70 -15.79 -17.92
C ASN A 405 0.43 -15.14 -18.51
N ASP A 406 -0.10 -14.12 -17.83
CA ASP A 406 -1.22 -13.30 -18.25
C ASP A 406 -0.78 -11.84 -18.32
N ASN A 407 -1.42 -11.11 -19.22
CA ASN A 407 -1.41 -9.66 -19.20
C ASN A 407 -2.84 -9.18 -19.36
N LEU A 408 -3.19 -8.13 -18.61
CA LEU A 408 -4.44 -7.41 -18.84
C LEU A 408 -4.52 -6.97 -20.32
N PRO A 409 -5.59 -7.26 -21.07
CA PRO A 409 -5.70 -6.85 -22.47
C PRO A 409 -5.43 -5.35 -22.63
N GLY A 410 -4.56 -5.01 -23.60
CA GLY A 410 -4.06 -3.64 -23.79
C GLY A 410 -2.81 -3.30 -22.98
N TYR A 411 -2.22 -4.27 -22.27
CA TYR A 411 -0.94 -4.16 -21.59
C TYR A 411 0.07 -5.20 -22.10
N PRO A 412 1.37 -4.90 -22.08
CA PRO A 412 1.96 -3.62 -21.69
C PRO A 412 1.60 -2.51 -22.69
N LYS A 413 1.45 -1.27 -22.19
CA LYS A 413 1.09 -0.10 -23.03
C LYS A 413 2.25 0.41 -23.88
N VAL A 414 3.43 -0.17 -23.70
CA VAL A 414 4.71 0.20 -24.32
C VAL A 414 5.44 -1.06 -24.76
N VAL A 415 6.46 -0.88 -25.60
CA VAL A 415 7.33 -1.99 -26.00
C VAL A 415 8.31 -2.28 -24.86
N CYS A 416 8.38 -3.55 -24.47
CA CYS A 416 9.25 -4.00 -23.41
C CYS A 416 10.65 -4.34 -23.91
N LYS A 417 11.64 -3.94 -23.15
CA LYS A 417 13.00 -4.47 -23.25
C LYS A 417 13.01 -5.89 -22.71
N LEU A 418 13.72 -6.75 -23.43
CA LEU A 418 14.01 -8.11 -23.01
C LEU A 418 15.41 -8.19 -22.42
N GLN A 419 15.58 -9.03 -21.41
CA GLN A 419 16.89 -9.41 -20.86
C GLN A 419 16.97 -10.93 -20.71
N GLU A 420 18.17 -11.45 -20.47
CA GLU A 420 18.34 -12.87 -20.13
C GLU A 420 17.55 -13.21 -18.86
N CYS A 421 16.74 -14.27 -18.95
CA CYS A 421 16.07 -14.84 -17.78
C CYS A 421 17.11 -15.54 -16.88
N PRO A 422 16.91 -15.57 -15.55
CA PRO A 422 17.60 -16.49 -14.66
C PRO A 422 17.42 -17.92 -15.18
N VAL A 423 18.50 -18.55 -15.65
CA VAL A 423 18.43 -19.93 -16.13
C VAL A 423 18.26 -20.87 -14.94
N GLU A 424 19.07 -20.65 -13.90
CA GLU A 424 18.93 -21.26 -12.59
C GLU A 424 18.25 -20.29 -11.62
N SER A 425 17.71 -20.81 -10.51
CA SER A 425 17.15 -19.94 -9.48
C SER A 425 18.21 -19.06 -8.84
N THR A 426 17.88 -17.80 -8.57
CA THR A 426 18.80 -16.87 -7.92
C THR A 426 18.96 -17.12 -6.42
N TYR A 427 18.08 -17.92 -5.80
CA TYR A 427 18.06 -18.12 -4.34
C TYR A 427 17.58 -19.50 -3.87
N LEU A 428 16.89 -20.31 -4.71
CA LEU A 428 16.33 -21.61 -4.29
C LEU A 428 17.35 -22.77 -4.35
N GLY A 429 18.55 -22.51 -4.90
CA GLY A 429 19.59 -23.50 -5.13
C GLY A 429 19.47 -24.18 -6.50
N ASN A 430 20.49 -24.97 -6.85
CA ASN A 430 20.59 -25.63 -8.15
C ASN A 430 19.60 -26.80 -8.30
N GLY A 431 19.01 -26.94 -9.48
CA GLY A 431 18.09 -28.03 -9.80
C GLY A 431 16.75 -27.95 -9.09
N PHE A 432 16.34 -26.75 -8.67
CA PHE A 432 15.00 -26.52 -8.16
C PHE A 432 13.97 -26.84 -9.29
N PRO A 433 12.77 -27.38 -8.97
CA PRO A 433 11.79 -27.69 -10.00
C PRO A 433 11.57 -26.54 -11.00
N GLY A 434 11.65 -26.85 -12.29
CA GLY A 434 11.54 -25.86 -13.36
C GLY A 434 12.84 -25.15 -13.74
N THR A 435 13.95 -25.40 -13.04
CA THR A 435 15.30 -24.94 -13.43
C THR A 435 16.20 -26.13 -13.79
N PRO A 436 17.08 -26.02 -14.81
CA PRO A 436 17.29 -24.85 -15.66
C PRO A 436 16.10 -24.54 -16.58
N LEU A 437 15.87 -23.25 -16.85
CA LEU A 437 14.92 -22.80 -17.86
C LEU A 437 15.33 -23.28 -19.26
N ASP A 438 14.38 -23.77 -20.05
CA ASP A 438 14.63 -24.20 -21.44
C ASP A 438 14.80 -22.99 -22.36
N LEU A 439 16.04 -22.69 -22.74
CA LEU A 439 16.40 -21.53 -23.55
C LEU A 439 16.01 -21.67 -25.03
N ASN A 440 15.66 -22.88 -25.49
CA ASN A 440 15.36 -23.13 -26.90
C ASN A 440 13.85 -23.09 -27.20
N LYS A 441 13.01 -23.02 -26.16
CA LYS A 441 11.57 -22.95 -26.35
C LYS A 441 11.12 -21.51 -26.65
N PRO A 442 10.10 -21.35 -27.52
CA PRO A 442 9.35 -20.09 -27.57
C PRO A 442 8.63 -19.88 -26.23
N ILE A 443 7.74 -18.88 -26.15
CA ILE A 443 6.87 -18.72 -24.99
C ILE A 443 6.18 -20.05 -24.63
N GLN A 444 6.16 -20.37 -23.33
CA GLN A 444 5.63 -21.63 -22.80
C GLN A 444 4.32 -21.37 -22.07
N GLY A 445 3.25 -22.10 -22.43
CA GLY A 445 1.93 -21.96 -21.80
C GLY A 445 1.90 -22.45 -20.34
N PRO A 446 0.79 -22.26 -19.62
CA PRO A 446 -0.51 -21.79 -20.10
C PRO A 446 -0.58 -20.28 -20.28
N TYR A 447 -1.34 -19.77 -21.26
CA TYR A 447 -1.40 -18.34 -21.55
C TYR A 447 -2.70 -17.68 -21.06
N GLY A 448 -2.60 -16.50 -20.46
CA GLY A 448 -3.77 -15.73 -20.07
C GLY A 448 -4.44 -14.99 -21.24
N THR A 449 -5.29 -14.01 -20.90
CA THR A 449 -5.91 -13.08 -21.87
C THR A 449 -4.90 -12.21 -22.61
N GLY A 450 -3.74 -11.99 -22.00
CA GLY A 450 -2.53 -11.49 -22.65
C GLY A 450 -1.40 -12.50 -22.51
N THR A 451 -0.29 -12.28 -23.22
CA THR A 451 0.89 -13.15 -23.15
C THR A 451 2.06 -12.36 -22.56
N SER A 452 2.72 -12.96 -21.57
CA SER A 452 3.88 -12.39 -20.88
C SER A 452 4.67 -13.53 -20.30
N GLY A 453 5.88 -13.82 -20.75
CA GLY A 453 6.61 -14.97 -20.22
C GLY A 453 7.99 -15.14 -20.84
N PRO A 454 8.80 -16.05 -20.31
CA PRO A 454 10.09 -16.34 -20.88
C PRO A 454 9.92 -16.90 -22.30
N SER A 455 10.70 -16.39 -23.24
CA SER A 455 10.71 -16.84 -24.64
C SER A 455 12.13 -16.83 -25.15
N PHE A 456 12.63 -17.97 -25.62
CA PHE A 456 14.01 -18.18 -26.07
C PHE A 456 15.06 -17.68 -25.05
N GLY A 457 14.82 -17.97 -23.76
CA GLY A 457 15.70 -17.55 -22.66
C GLY A 457 15.63 -16.06 -22.31
N LEU A 458 14.70 -15.30 -22.90
CA LEU A 458 14.54 -13.87 -22.68
C LEU A 458 13.25 -13.55 -21.92
N CYS A 459 13.35 -12.63 -20.96
CA CYS A 459 12.27 -12.20 -20.07
C CYS A 459 12.01 -10.69 -20.25
N PRO A 460 10.74 -10.25 -20.34
CA PRO A 460 10.40 -8.83 -20.36
C PRO A 460 10.60 -8.20 -18.98
N VAL A 461 11.10 -6.96 -18.94
CA VAL A 461 11.41 -6.26 -17.68
C VAL A 461 10.88 -4.84 -17.62
N THR A 462 11.47 -3.89 -18.34
CA THR A 462 11.07 -2.48 -18.34
C THR A 462 11.03 -2.00 -19.79
N SER A 463 10.37 -0.89 -20.07
CA SER A 463 10.59 -0.17 -21.32
C SER A 463 11.86 0.67 -21.27
N ASP A 464 12.62 0.68 -22.37
CA ASP A 464 13.73 1.61 -22.62
C ASP A 464 13.35 2.77 -23.57
N ASN A 465 12.11 2.76 -24.06
CA ASN A 465 11.64 3.70 -25.08
C ASN A 465 10.32 4.38 -24.75
N ALA A 466 9.72 4.11 -23.58
CA ALA A 466 8.46 4.71 -23.13
C ALA A 466 8.43 6.25 -23.26
N PHE A 467 9.59 6.90 -23.12
CA PHE A 467 9.77 8.35 -23.24
C PHE A 467 10.76 8.75 -24.34
N HIS A 468 11.10 7.82 -25.24
CA HIS A 468 12.22 7.95 -26.19
C HIS A 468 13.55 8.28 -25.48
N GLN A 469 13.70 7.84 -24.23
CA GLN A 469 14.87 8.12 -23.42
C GLN A 469 16.09 7.44 -24.05
N LYS A 470 17.22 8.16 -24.06
CA LYS A 470 18.53 7.59 -24.42
C LYS A 470 19.25 6.99 -23.20
N ASP A 471 18.82 7.38 -22.00
CA ASP A 471 19.43 7.06 -20.72
C ASP A 471 18.31 6.78 -19.68
N ASP A 472 17.98 5.50 -19.53
CA ASP A 472 16.95 5.02 -18.59
C ASP A 472 17.41 5.16 -17.12
N ASP A 473 18.72 5.11 -16.87
CA ASP A 473 19.30 5.26 -15.53
C ASP A 473 19.08 6.68 -15.02
N HIS A 474 19.38 7.68 -15.85
CA HIS A 474 19.16 9.09 -15.51
C HIS A 474 17.68 9.41 -15.31
N LEU A 475 16.79 8.84 -16.13
CA LEU A 475 15.35 8.96 -15.97
C LEU A 475 14.91 8.38 -14.62
N THR A 476 15.33 7.14 -14.33
CA THR A 476 14.98 6.43 -13.10
C THR A 476 15.48 7.18 -11.87
N LEU A 477 16.72 7.66 -11.89
CA LEU A 477 17.29 8.46 -10.81
C LEU A 477 16.48 9.75 -10.57
N ARG A 478 16.15 10.50 -11.63
CA ARG A 478 15.36 11.74 -11.48
C ARG A 478 13.95 11.46 -10.95
N LEU A 479 13.31 10.40 -11.42
CA LEU A 479 11.98 10.03 -10.94
C LEU A 479 12.02 9.61 -9.46
N LEU A 480 13.01 8.80 -9.07
CA LEU A 480 13.23 8.38 -7.69
C LEU A 480 13.35 9.59 -6.75
N ARG A 481 14.21 10.56 -7.10
CA ARG A 481 14.42 11.77 -6.28
C ARG A 481 13.12 12.58 -6.13
N LYS A 482 12.35 12.71 -7.19
CA LYS A 482 11.05 13.42 -7.18
C LYS A 482 10.01 12.71 -6.32
N LYS A 483 9.95 11.38 -6.38
CA LYS A 483 9.06 10.58 -5.51
C LYS A 483 9.47 10.72 -4.05
N LEU A 484 10.75 10.53 -3.71
CA LEU A 484 11.24 10.73 -2.35
C LEU A 484 10.96 12.13 -1.81
N ASN A 485 11.10 13.16 -2.65
CA ASN A 485 10.70 14.53 -2.31
C ASN A 485 9.21 14.62 -1.98
N ALA A 486 8.35 14.03 -2.81
CA ALA A 486 6.91 14.06 -2.61
C ALA A 486 6.47 13.32 -1.33
N TRP A 487 7.11 12.19 -1.02
CA TRP A 487 6.83 11.43 0.20
C TRP A 487 7.35 12.11 1.47
N SER A 488 8.28 13.07 1.33
CA SER A 488 8.88 13.80 2.46
C SER A 488 7.89 14.73 3.17
N VAL A 489 6.67 14.95 2.65
CA VAL A 489 5.64 15.75 3.34
C VAL A 489 4.68 14.92 4.19
N GLY A 490 4.59 13.60 3.98
CA GLY A 490 3.69 12.72 4.75
C GLY A 490 4.36 12.11 5.98
N HIS A 491 3.75 11.07 6.55
CA HIS A 491 4.29 10.31 7.69
C HIS A 491 5.20 9.15 7.30
N GLY A 492 5.48 9.00 6.01
CA GLY A 492 6.47 8.04 5.53
C GLY A 492 6.00 7.26 4.32
N TRP A 493 6.78 6.24 4.00
CA TRP A 493 6.58 5.39 2.84
C TRP A 493 7.24 4.02 3.01
N TYR A 494 6.73 3.03 2.29
CA TYR A 494 7.37 1.74 2.08
C TYR A 494 7.54 1.49 0.58
N PHE A 495 8.78 1.23 0.14
CA PHE A 495 9.05 0.90 -1.26
C PHE A 495 8.57 -0.53 -1.56
N TRP A 496 7.84 -0.69 -2.67
CA TRP A 496 7.46 -1.99 -3.22
C TRP A 496 8.40 -2.38 -4.36
N ASN A 497 9.32 -3.33 -4.18
CA ASN A 497 9.55 -4.19 -3.01
C ASN A 497 11.03 -4.18 -2.58
N PHE A 498 11.39 -4.80 -1.44
CA PHE A 498 12.80 -4.85 -1.00
C PHE A 498 13.71 -5.51 -2.05
N LYS A 499 13.22 -6.59 -2.69
CA LYS A 499 13.86 -7.21 -3.85
C LYS A 499 12.87 -7.95 -4.75
N ALA A 500 13.30 -8.16 -5.99
CA ALA A 500 12.68 -8.98 -7.02
C ALA A 500 13.80 -9.61 -7.87
N GLU A 501 13.56 -10.77 -8.50
CA GLU A 501 14.62 -11.49 -9.24
C GLU A 501 15.00 -10.83 -10.58
N LEU A 502 14.09 -10.08 -11.21
CA LEU A 502 14.25 -9.60 -12.59
C LEU A 502 14.35 -8.07 -12.72
N ASP A 503 13.26 -7.36 -12.47
CA ASP A 503 13.19 -5.92 -12.76
C ASP A 503 13.69 -5.08 -11.57
N TYR A 504 14.76 -4.32 -11.82
CA TYR A 504 15.39 -3.47 -10.81
C TYR A 504 14.52 -2.29 -10.40
N LYS A 505 13.55 -1.85 -11.22
CA LYS A 505 12.64 -0.74 -10.89
C LYS A 505 11.63 -1.07 -9.78
N TRP A 506 11.52 -2.35 -9.45
CA TRP A 506 10.71 -2.91 -8.36
C TRP A 506 11.55 -3.49 -7.23
N SER A 507 12.88 -3.30 -7.25
CA SER A 507 13.79 -3.89 -6.26
C SER A 507 14.63 -2.82 -5.58
N PHE A 508 14.30 -2.49 -4.34
CA PHE A 508 15.01 -1.50 -3.52
C PHE A 508 16.50 -1.82 -3.43
N LEU A 509 16.85 -3.07 -3.14
CA LEU A 509 18.24 -3.50 -3.04
C LEU A 509 18.99 -3.41 -4.38
N ALA A 510 18.31 -3.66 -5.50
CA ALA A 510 18.91 -3.49 -6.82
C ALA A 510 19.14 -2.01 -7.18
N LEU A 511 18.26 -1.11 -6.74
CA LEU A 511 18.45 0.36 -6.85
C LEU A 511 19.58 0.84 -5.94
N PHE A 512 19.73 0.24 -4.76
CA PHE A 512 20.81 0.54 -3.82
C PHE A 512 22.17 0.14 -4.39
N ASP A 513 22.28 -1.06 -4.95
CA ASP A 513 23.51 -1.56 -5.57
C ASP A 513 23.94 -0.74 -6.79
N ARG A 514 22.97 -0.16 -7.52
CA ARG A 514 23.20 0.75 -8.65
C ARG A 514 23.57 2.17 -8.22
N GLY A 515 23.51 2.48 -6.93
CA GLY A 515 23.76 3.83 -6.41
C GLY A 515 22.66 4.84 -6.75
N PHE A 516 21.44 4.39 -7.02
CA PHE A 516 20.32 5.30 -7.34
C PHE A 516 19.62 5.83 -6.09
N LEU A 517 19.64 5.05 -5.00
CA LEU A 517 19.11 5.48 -3.72
C LEU A 517 20.07 6.43 -2.99
N PRO A 518 19.56 7.31 -2.12
CA PRO A 518 20.36 8.02 -1.14
C PRO A 518 21.27 7.07 -0.34
N LYS A 519 22.44 7.56 0.08
CA LYS A 519 23.36 6.77 0.93
C LYS A 519 22.67 6.29 2.21
N ASN A 520 21.80 7.14 2.76
CA ASN A 520 20.96 6.84 3.91
C ASN A 520 19.56 7.40 3.65
N VAL A 521 18.58 6.53 3.39
CA VAL A 521 17.21 6.99 3.14
C VAL A 521 16.57 7.65 4.36
N SER A 522 17.07 7.42 5.58
CA SER A 522 16.61 8.10 6.81
C SER A 522 17.33 9.42 7.11
N ASN A 523 18.36 9.79 6.35
CA ASN A 523 19.02 11.09 6.46
C ASN A 523 19.61 11.50 5.11
N PHE A 524 18.89 12.37 4.38
CA PHE A 524 19.32 12.81 3.05
C PHE A 524 20.48 13.80 3.13
N ASP A 525 21.54 13.55 2.36
CA ASP A 525 22.65 14.48 2.23
C ASP A 525 22.26 15.66 1.33
N ASP A 526 22.87 16.84 1.58
CA ASP A 526 22.61 18.07 0.82
C ASP A 526 22.92 17.94 -0.67
N ASP A 527 23.96 17.17 -1.02
CA ASP A 527 24.44 17.00 -2.39
C ASP A 527 23.59 16.02 -3.22
N GLU A 528 22.69 15.26 -2.59
CA GLU A 528 21.80 14.32 -3.27
C GLU A 528 20.61 15.00 -3.96
N GLY A 529 20.31 16.27 -3.59
CA GLY A 529 19.29 17.10 -4.24
C GLY A 529 17.85 16.60 -4.06
N ILE A 530 17.58 15.73 -3.08
CA ILE A 530 16.24 15.15 -2.86
C ILE A 530 15.22 16.24 -2.54
N LEU A 531 15.51 17.12 -1.59
CA LEU A 531 14.55 18.15 -1.15
C LEU A 531 14.27 19.24 -2.20
N ASP A 532 15.10 19.32 -3.24
CA ASP A 532 14.98 20.28 -4.34
C ASP A 532 14.47 19.65 -5.64
N ALA A 533 14.26 18.32 -5.65
CA ALA A 533 13.97 17.57 -6.88
C ALA A 533 12.69 18.02 -7.60
N CYS A 534 11.73 18.61 -6.89
CA CYS A 534 10.43 19.05 -7.42
C CYS A 534 10.29 20.56 -7.63
N GLN A 535 11.36 21.36 -7.49
CA GLN A 535 11.27 22.82 -7.58
C GLN A 535 10.61 23.35 -8.88
N ILE A 536 10.76 22.63 -10.00
CA ILE A 536 10.16 23.00 -11.30
C ILE A 536 8.65 22.73 -11.31
N GLU A 537 8.22 21.64 -10.69
CA GLU A 537 6.83 21.18 -10.68
C GLU A 537 6.01 21.78 -9.52
N ASP A 538 6.68 22.31 -8.49
CA ASP A 538 6.02 22.83 -7.29
C ASP A 538 5.19 24.09 -7.58
N LYS A 539 3.98 24.10 -7.04
CA LYS A 539 3.00 25.20 -7.16
C LYS A 539 2.98 26.11 -5.94
N GLY A 540 3.78 25.80 -4.93
CA GLY A 540 3.77 26.43 -3.63
C GLY A 540 4.74 25.75 -2.68
N GLU A 541 4.95 26.38 -1.53
CA GLU A 541 5.82 25.87 -0.47
C GLU A 541 4.97 25.26 0.65
N PHE A 542 5.64 24.54 1.56
CA PHE A 542 5.01 23.97 2.75
C PHE A 542 5.51 24.68 4.00
N ILE A 543 4.58 24.98 4.90
CA ILE A 543 4.87 25.56 6.20
C ILE A 543 4.23 24.71 7.29
N CYS A 544 5.00 24.37 8.32
CA CYS A 544 4.51 23.62 9.46
C CYS A 544 3.92 24.57 10.51
N ARG A 545 2.66 24.37 10.90
CA ARG A 545 1.93 25.26 11.81
C ARG A 545 1.19 24.48 12.88
N ALA A 546 0.91 25.13 14.00
CA ALA A 546 0.05 24.56 15.03
C ALA A 546 -1.40 24.44 14.54
N LYS A 547 -2.05 23.30 14.76
CA LYS A 547 -3.48 23.14 14.45
C LYS A 547 -4.29 24.09 15.34
N ARG A 548 -5.33 24.69 14.77
CA ARG A 548 -6.24 25.57 15.53
C ARG A 548 -7.29 24.72 16.24
N GLY A 549 -7.59 25.03 17.51
CA GLY A 549 -8.62 24.33 18.30
C GLY A 549 -8.15 23.06 19.01
N VAL A 550 -6.87 22.67 18.90
CA VAL A 550 -6.27 21.60 19.73
C VAL A 550 -6.13 22.05 21.18
N LYS A 551 -6.02 21.09 22.11
CA LYS A 551 -5.99 21.36 23.55
C LYS A 551 -4.66 22.05 23.92
N LYS A 552 -4.71 22.96 24.90
CA LYS A 552 -3.53 23.74 25.32
C LYS A 552 -2.35 22.88 25.77
N PHE A 553 -2.59 21.70 26.36
CA PHE A 553 -1.50 20.82 26.78
C PHE A 553 -0.82 20.12 25.60
N GLU A 554 -1.54 19.81 24.51
CA GLU A 554 -0.98 19.22 23.29
C GLU A 554 0.00 20.20 22.65
N LEU A 555 -0.38 21.48 22.56
CA LEU A 555 0.52 22.55 22.09
C LEU A 555 1.77 22.68 22.97
N LYS A 556 1.63 22.63 24.29
CA LYS A 556 2.77 22.70 25.22
C LYS A 556 3.71 21.50 25.07
N ASN A 557 3.16 20.30 24.90
CA ASN A 557 3.94 19.09 24.72
C ASN A 557 4.70 19.12 23.39
N GLY A 558 4.03 19.50 22.31
CA GLY A 558 4.66 19.69 21.00
C GLY A 558 5.74 20.77 21.05
N LEU A 559 5.48 21.90 21.73
CA LEU A 559 6.44 22.99 21.86
C LEU A 559 7.69 22.55 22.65
N ALA A 560 7.50 21.82 23.73
CA ALA A 560 8.60 21.25 24.51
C ALA A 560 9.41 20.26 23.66
N TYR A 561 8.75 19.41 22.86
CA TYR A 561 9.42 18.51 21.93
C TYR A 561 10.30 19.28 20.93
N ALA A 562 9.74 20.29 20.26
CA ALA A 562 10.47 21.10 19.29
C ALA A 562 11.67 21.84 19.93
N CYS A 563 11.47 22.46 21.09
CA CYS A 563 12.49 23.28 21.75
C CYS A 563 13.59 22.49 22.45
N ASN A 564 13.35 21.20 22.75
CA ASN A 564 14.37 20.32 23.32
C ASN A 564 15.23 19.64 22.24
N ALA A 565 14.93 19.84 20.96
CA ALA A 565 15.68 19.25 19.86
C ALA A 565 17.06 19.91 19.68
N PRO A 566 18.09 19.15 19.28
CA PRO A 566 19.41 19.70 19.02
C PRO A 566 19.40 20.82 17.97
N GLY A 567 20.03 21.95 18.30
CA GLY A 567 20.16 23.09 17.39
C GLY A 567 18.96 24.04 17.34
N MET A 568 17.94 23.83 18.17
CA MET A 568 16.80 24.75 18.32
C MET A 568 17.07 25.77 19.44
N ASP A 569 16.94 27.07 19.15
CA ASP A 569 17.04 28.15 20.14
C ASP A 569 15.67 28.78 20.47
N CYS A 570 15.04 28.30 21.53
CA CYS A 570 13.77 28.84 22.02
C CYS A 570 13.91 29.88 23.16
N THR A 571 15.12 30.33 23.50
CA THR A 571 15.39 31.09 24.74
C THR A 571 14.64 32.43 24.84
N ASN A 572 14.49 33.14 23.72
CA ASN A 572 13.83 34.46 23.68
C ASN A 572 12.39 34.41 23.13
N MET A 573 11.85 33.21 22.89
CA MET A 573 10.57 33.01 22.22
C MET A 573 9.39 33.70 22.93
N ASN A 574 9.38 33.70 24.27
CA ASN A 574 8.36 34.37 25.08
C ASN A 574 8.37 35.90 24.99
N LYS A 575 9.48 36.49 24.52
CA LYS A 575 9.60 37.95 24.29
C LYS A 575 9.21 38.31 22.85
N THR A 576 9.46 37.41 21.91
CA THR A 576 9.19 37.61 20.47
C THR A 576 7.73 37.34 20.10
N TYR A 577 7.10 36.34 20.73
CA TYR A 577 5.75 35.88 20.40
C TYR A 577 4.84 35.94 21.62
N LEU A 578 3.71 36.63 21.48
CA LEU A 578 2.81 36.98 22.59
C LEU A 578 1.91 35.81 23.00
N THR A 579 1.53 34.96 22.06
CA THR A 579 0.61 33.85 22.30
C THR A 579 1.31 32.50 22.19
N LEU A 580 0.84 31.49 22.94
CA LEU A 580 1.33 30.11 22.83
C LEU A 580 1.24 29.58 21.39
N LEU A 581 0.21 29.99 20.66
CA LEU A 581 -0.03 29.56 19.29
C LEU A 581 1.05 30.10 18.34
N GLU A 582 1.42 31.39 18.46
CA GLU A 582 2.51 31.99 17.69
C GLU A 582 3.87 31.36 18.02
N GLN A 583 4.10 31.05 19.30
CA GLN A 583 5.30 30.33 19.73
C GLN A 583 5.40 28.94 19.06
N CYS A 584 4.30 28.18 19.07
CA CYS A 584 4.23 26.88 18.40
C CYS A 584 4.38 27.00 16.88
N ASP A 585 3.72 27.98 16.26
CA ASP A 585 3.80 28.24 14.82
C ASP A 585 5.23 28.53 14.34
N TRP A 586 6.05 29.18 15.16
CA TRP A 586 7.47 29.38 14.86
C TRP A 586 8.29 28.12 15.14
N ALA A 587 8.18 27.55 16.35
CA ALA A 587 9.00 26.43 16.78
C ALA A 587 8.79 25.17 15.91
N PHE A 588 7.53 24.86 15.56
CA PHE A 588 7.20 23.72 14.71
C PHE A 588 7.78 23.89 13.31
N ASN A 589 7.66 25.09 12.74
CA ASN A 589 8.20 25.38 11.44
C ASN A 589 9.74 25.30 11.40
N ALA A 590 10.39 25.94 12.37
CA ALA A 590 11.85 25.92 12.47
C ALA A 590 12.39 24.49 12.65
N TYR A 591 11.81 23.72 13.57
CA TYR A 591 12.18 22.32 13.77
C TYR A 591 11.99 21.48 12.50
N TRP A 592 10.82 21.59 11.85
CA TRP A 592 10.54 20.79 10.67
C TRP A 592 11.51 21.10 9.53
N HIS A 593 11.78 22.37 9.23
CA HIS A 593 12.75 22.73 8.18
C HIS A 593 14.17 22.25 8.51
N GLN A 594 14.55 22.27 9.78
CA GLN A 594 15.86 21.84 10.25
C GLN A 594 16.03 20.32 10.19
N HIS A 595 14.98 19.54 10.50
CA HIS A 595 15.08 18.08 10.67
C HIS A 595 14.33 17.25 9.61
N ARG A 596 13.68 17.85 8.62
CA ARG A 596 12.95 17.09 7.56
C ARG A 596 13.84 16.17 6.73
N ARG A 597 15.14 16.45 6.63
CA ARG A 597 16.12 15.55 5.98
C ARG A 597 16.26 14.23 6.75
N GLU A 598 16.23 14.32 8.08
CA GLU A 598 16.28 13.22 9.04
C GLU A 598 14.91 12.52 9.24
N GLY A 599 13.89 12.95 8.50
CA GLY A 599 12.55 12.36 8.57
C GLY A 599 11.61 12.99 9.58
N ALA A 600 11.84 14.22 10.04
CA ALA A 600 10.85 14.92 10.86
C ALA A 600 9.50 15.10 10.13
N THR A 601 8.40 14.74 10.79
CA THR A 601 7.03 15.07 10.35
C THR A 601 6.55 16.36 11.01
N CYS A 602 5.46 16.95 10.48
CA CYS A 602 4.77 18.07 11.12
C CYS A 602 3.58 17.57 11.96
N ASP A 603 3.79 16.55 12.80
CA ASP A 603 2.73 15.99 13.65
C ASP A 603 2.72 16.63 15.05
N PHE A 604 3.87 16.59 15.73
CA PHE A 604 4.06 17.07 17.11
C PHE A 604 3.04 16.51 18.11
N GLY A 605 2.69 15.22 17.99
CA GLY A 605 1.65 14.61 18.81
C GLY A 605 0.26 15.06 18.37
N GLY A 606 0.03 15.14 17.07
CA GLY A 606 -1.19 15.65 16.47
C GLY A 606 -1.40 17.17 16.60
N ALA A 607 -0.51 17.91 17.26
CA ALA A 607 -0.65 19.34 17.56
C ALA A 607 -0.37 20.25 16.35
N ALA A 608 0.23 19.74 15.27
CA ALA A 608 0.62 20.51 14.10
C ALA A 608 0.16 19.87 12.79
N HIS A 609 0.32 20.61 11.70
CA HIS A 609 0.08 20.16 10.33
C HIS A 609 0.86 20.98 9.29
N LEU A 610 1.12 20.38 8.13
CA LEU A 610 1.66 21.10 6.98
C LEU A 610 0.55 21.84 6.23
N LEU A 611 0.80 23.11 5.93
CA LEU A 611 -0.05 23.94 5.10
C LEU A 611 0.68 24.30 3.81
N THR A 612 -0.04 24.24 2.69
CA THR A 612 0.45 24.73 1.41
C THR A 612 0.30 26.25 1.33
N ILE A 613 1.38 26.96 1.02
CA ILE A 613 1.39 28.40 0.74
C ILE A 613 1.65 28.64 -0.75
N ASP A 614 0.83 29.50 -1.36
CA ASP A 614 0.93 29.84 -2.77
C ASP A 614 2.21 30.68 -3.04
N ALA A 615 3.04 30.21 -3.97
CA ALA A 615 4.30 30.87 -4.35
C ALA A 615 4.10 32.31 -4.87
N SER A 616 2.90 32.66 -5.35
CA SER A 616 2.57 34.02 -5.80
C SER A 616 2.43 35.03 -4.66
N LYS A 617 2.14 34.57 -3.43
CA LYS A 617 1.96 35.43 -2.24
C LYS A 617 3.26 35.72 -1.50
N THR A 618 4.34 35.02 -1.81
CA THR A 618 5.66 35.18 -1.15
C THR A 618 6.49 36.29 -1.79
N LYS A 619 6.24 36.64 -3.07
CA LYS A 619 6.95 37.74 -3.75
C LYS A 619 6.57 39.15 -3.29
N THR A 620 5.51 39.31 -2.49
CA THR A 620 5.06 40.64 -2.01
C THR A 620 5.63 41.07 -0.67
N ASN A 621 6.38 40.21 0.05
CA ASN A 621 6.94 40.54 1.37
C ASN A 621 8.47 40.58 1.46
N VAL A 622 9.18 40.47 0.33
CA VAL A 622 10.63 40.70 0.25
C VAL A 622 10.89 41.90 -0.66
N ASN A 623 10.46 43.09 -0.22
CA ASN A 623 10.99 44.36 -0.70
C ASN A 623 10.58 45.48 0.27
N MET A 624 11.21 45.48 1.44
CA MET A 624 11.25 46.66 2.29
C MET A 624 12.64 46.81 2.90
N SER A 625 13.56 47.38 2.13
CA SER A 625 14.61 48.33 2.55
C SER A 625 15.79 48.36 1.57
N SER A 626 15.71 49.22 0.56
CA SER A 626 16.90 49.90 0.03
C SER A 626 16.47 51.12 -0.78
N SER A 627 16.71 52.29 -0.22
CA SER A 627 16.56 53.60 -0.85
C SER A 627 17.72 53.90 -1.80
N SER A 628 17.45 54.32 -3.04
CA SER A 628 18.20 55.37 -3.76
C SER A 628 17.58 55.70 -5.14
N SER A 629 16.83 56.80 -5.17
CA SER A 629 16.80 57.93 -6.12
C SER A 629 17.27 57.85 -7.59
N VAL A 630 16.55 58.63 -8.44
CA VAL A 630 16.91 59.29 -9.74
C VAL A 630 16.75 58.41 -11.02
N SER A 631 16.15 58.78 -12.16
CA SER A 631 15.29 59.89 -12.63
C SER A 631 14.71 59.58 -14.03
N THR A 632 13.62 60.30 -14.36
CA THR A 632 13.21 60.85 -15.68
C THR A 632 12.67 59.98 -16.84
N VAL A 633 11.36 60.22 -17.11
CA VAL A 633 10.71 60.67 -18.37
C VAL A 633 10.73 59.73 -19.60
N VAL A 634 9.55 59.30 -20.06
CA VAL A 634 8.96 59.65 -21.39
C VAL A 634 7.43 59.48 -21.35
N THR A 635 6.75 60.49 -21.88
CA THR A 635 5.30 60.64 -22.13
C THR A 635 4.80 59.88 -23.35
N ARG A 636 3.56 59.33 -23.35
CA ARG A 636 2.41 59.81 -24.16
C ARG A 636 1.18 58.88 -24.16
N LYS A 637 0.06 59.54 -23.87
CA LYS A 637 -1.37 59.39 -24.24
C LYS A 637 -1.82 58.36 -25.31
N GLY A 638 -3.04 57.85 -25.05
CA GLY A 638 -4.00 57.29 -26.02
C GLY A 638 -4.15 55.78 -25.85
N THR A 639 -5.32 55.14 -25.81
CA THR A 639 -6.70 55.56 -26.11
C THR A 639 -7.61 54.45 -25.58
N THR A 640 -8.60 54.84 -24.78
CA THR A 640 -9.83 54.08 -24.53
C THR A 640 -10.46 53.68 -25.87
N VAL A 641 -11.02 52.46 -25.95
CA VAL A 641 -11.85 51.83 -27.02
C VAL A 641 -11.32 50.45 -27.45
N ILE A 642 -11.15 49.50 -26.50
CA ILE A 642 -11.20 48.04 -26.79
C ILE A 642 -11.69 47.31 -25.53
N TRP A 643 -12.95 47.53 -25.12
CA TRP A 643 -13.56 46.76 -24.02
C TRP A 643 -14.98 46.27 -24.28
N ILE A 644 -15.46 46.37 -25.52
CA ILE A 644 -16.83 45.91 -25.88
C ILE A 644 -16.81 44.69 -26.84
N VAL A 645 -15.66 44.36 -27.45
CA VAL A 645 -15.56 43.17 -28.34
C VAL A 645 -15.05 41.92 -27.61
N VAL A 646 -14.32 42.06 -26.49
CA VAL A 646 -13.74 40.93 -25.75
C VAL A 646 -14.79 40.14 -24.94
N MET A 647 -15.86 40.80 -24.50
CA MET A 647 -16.92 40.15 -23.69
C MET A 647 -17.91 39.33 -24.53
N ALA A 648 -18.03 39.58 -25.85
CA ALA A 648 -18.91 38.82 -26.73
C ALA A 648 -18.29 37.48 -27.18
N CYS A 649 -16.96 37.39 -27.27
CA CYS A 649 -16.27 36.15 -27.66
C CYS A 649 -16.16 35.14 -26.51
N ALA A 650 -16.16 35.59 -25.25
CA ALA A 650 -16.05 34.71 -24.08
C ALA A 650 -17.33 33.87 -23.86
N ALA A 651 -18.51 34.39 -24.21
CA ALA A 651 -19.78 33.68 -24.04
C ALA A 651 -19.96 32.53 -25.06
N VAL A 652 -19.43 32.67 -26.27
CA VAL A 652 -19.52 31.62 -27.32
C VAL A 652 -18.55 30.47 -27.04
N ILE A 653 -17.38 30.76 -26.44
CA ILE A 653 -16.38 29.74 -26.09
C ILE A 653 -16.84 28.87 -24.90
N LEU A 654 -17.57 29.44 -23.94
CA LEU A 654 -18.07 28.70 -22.77
C LEU A 654 -19.19 27.71 -23.15
N VAL A 655 -20.06 28.04 -24.11
CA VAL A 655 -21.11 27.13 -24.59
C VAL A 655 -20.53 26.03 -25.49
N ALA A 656 -19.54 26.34 -26.32
CA ALA A 656 -18.83 25.33 -27.12
C ALA A 656 -18.03 24.35 -26.25
N GLY A 657 -17.39 24.82 -25.17
CA GLY A 657 -16.68 23.99 -24.21
C GLY A 657 -17.60 23.02 -23.45
N PHE A 658 -18.82 23.45 -23.12
CA PHE A 658 -19.80 22.58 -22.44
C PHE A 658 -20.37 21.50 -23.38
N VAL A 659 -20.63 21.84 -24.65
CA VAL A 659 -21.09 20.88 -25.67
C VAL A 659 -19.98 19.89 -26.05
N PHE A 660 -18.72 20.33 -26.07
CA PHE A 660 -17.56 19.45 -26.31
C PHE A 660 -17.32 18.49 -25.13
N ARG A 661 -17.42 18.99 -23.89
CA ARG A 661 -17.28 18.18 -22.67
C ARG A 661 -18.44 17.18 -22.49
N TRP A 662 -19.66 17.56 -22.88
CA TRP A 662 -20.82 16.66 -22.91
C TRP A 662 -20.69 15.60 -24.02
N ARG A 663 -20.21 15.95 -25.21
CA ARG A 663 -19.91 14.98 -26.29
C ARG A 663 -18.77 14.03 -25.92
N GLN A 664 -17.70 14.49 -25.26
CA GLN A 664 -16.62 13.60 -24.79
C GLN A 664 -17.09 12.65 -23.68
N ASN A 665 -17.94 13.11 -22.76
CA ASN A 665 -18.51 12.24 -21.72
C ASN A 665 -19.53 11.23 -22.27
N ARG A 666 -20.21 11.55 -23.39
CA ARG A 666 -21.09 10.62 -24.09
C ARG A 666 -20.29 9.58 -24.91
N LEU A 667 -19.21 9.99 -25.56
CA LEU A 667 -18.29 9.08 -26.27
C LEU A 667 -17.52 8.13 -25.32
N ARG A 668 -17.19 8.60 -24.10
CA ARG A 668 -16.63 7.73 -23.04
C ARG A 668 -17.62 6.70 -22.52
N ARG A 669 -18.94 6.94 -22.59
CA ARG A 669 -19.97 5.95 -22.23
C ARG A 669 -20.23 4.94 -23.35
N GLU A 670 -19.92 5.28 -24.60
CA GLU A 670 -20.01 4.34 -25.73
C GLU A 670 -18.76 3.46 -25.90
N GLN A 671 -17.65 3.76 -25.20
CA GLN A 671 -16.44 2.93 -25.15
C GLN A 671 -16.43 1.83 -24.06
N TYR A 672 -17.48 1.76 -23.24
CA TYR A 672 -17.69 0.68 -22.25
C TYR A 672 -18.99 -0.12 -22.51
N ALA A 673 -19.46 -0.12 -23.76
CA ALA A 673 -20.54 -1.02 -24.17
C ALA A 673 -19.93 -2.33 -24.69
N PRO A 674 -20.21 -3.50 -24.06
CA PRO A 674 -19.87 -4.78 -24.67
C PRO A 674 -20.65 -4.91 -25.98
N ILE A 675 -19.92 -5.11 -27.07
CA ILE A 675 -20.48 -5.40 -28.38
C ILE A 675 -21.14 -6.77 -28.30
N GLY A 676 -22.46 -6.77 -28.39
CA GLY A 676 -23.30 -7.95 -28.53
C GLY A 676 -24.74 -7.53 -28.84
N ARG A 677 -24.99 -7.02 -30.04
CA ARG A 677 -26.33 -7.00 -30.63
C ARG A 677 -26.34 -7.96 -31.81
N ASN A 678 -27.13 -9.02 -31.68
CA ASN A 678 -28.23 -9.22 -32.61
C ASN A 678 -29.50 -8.74 -31.92
#